data_AF-A0A7J3NMC3-F1
#
_entry.id   AF-A0A7J3NMC3-F1
#
_cell.length_a   1.000
_cell.length_b   1.000
_cell.length_c   1.000
_cell.angle_alpha   90.00
_cell.angle_beta   90.00
_cell.angle_gamma   90.00
#
_symmetry.space_group_name_H-M   'P 1'
#
loop_
_entity.id
_entity.type
_entity.pdbx_description
1 polymer ?
#
loop_
_entity_poly.entity_id
_entity_poly.type
_entity_poly.pdbx_seq_one_letter_code
_entity_poly.pdbx_strand_id
1 'polypeptide(L)'
;MGDEVKSSSVSLLSPDFVEKNVKALEAIVGNVRSGLDSAISRSLGVLRQRILDMRENVSREVVSRVKIQFASELIKNVFVEAVSGVVDEIARNTMQEVMSATEAELEVFREALARFAKEFVEVLSKEEARLVEEISKLDGELKERERLVRESSEALRQRERELEEKKRELEVVKAEFEEKRAEVEKARKELQELTRSLEMEKEKSGYLSRMLDASREEISRLKAEEEAMRKRIQNLNVERENLEKLLMENSVQLKEREMLLREREQALKKIEGELENAKLEYEATLVRLKEERERSGKLMNELEAARREVERLKAEEAEAMARVKEATRQLAERERALQEATRQLAERERALQEATRQLEEKKRELGEREQELELRKAELEQVRKELDLAREEFVSLRERLERERIRVAELEGQLEGAQKEISLFSEQIRTLEDMVRERDSLIAAGEGRLRLKEKEIERLRSIIDERTRDLEIKKEELEFHKSLAAELEGEVESLRREVEELRKRPDVDPKVLAEKERLLSLKEEELEGLRRTIELLEKRVVEVKEELDARVKELESRNEELEKIKEELEREKKKREEQLERYKGAMMLDPKFKLYLIIESIKKISFASLQKATGLSPAEVKATVAWLERAGMVKVNGETIILNR
;
A
#
# COMPACT_ATOMS: atom_id res chain seq x y z
N MET A 1 8.83 -2.09 18.42
CA MET A 1 8.81 -2.92 19.64
C MET A 1 9.82 -4.03 19.42
N GLY A 2 10.74 -4.24 20.36
CA GLY A 2 11.71 -5.33 20.30
C GLY A 2 11.68 -6.05 21.63
N ASP A 3 11.59 -7.37 21.59
CA ASP A 3 11.62 -8.24 22.77
C ASP A 3 13.00 -8.88 22.92
N GLU A 4 13.42 -9.07 24.18
CA GLU A 4 14.78 -9.44 24.54
C GLU A 4 15.03 -10.95 24.45
N VAL A 5 16.06 -11.37 23.69
CA VAL A 5 16.63 -12.72 23.80
C VAL A 5 17.87 -12.66 24.69
N LYS A 6 17.74 -13.20 25.91
CA LYS A 6 18.80 -13.15 26.95
C LYS A 6 19.96 -14.11 26.62
N SER A 7 21.16 -13.57 26.44
CA SER A 7 22.40 -14.34 26.34
C SER A 7 23.01 -14.58 27.73
N SER A 8 22.78 -15.77 28.29
CA SER A 8 23.30 -16.16 29.62
C SER A 8 24.79 -16.52 29.60
N SER A 9 25.67 -15.54 29.48
CA SER A 9 27.13 -15.73 29.64
C SER A 9 27.50 -15.88 31.13
N VAL A 10 27.59 -17.12 31.60
CA VAL A 10 27.97 -17.43 33.00
C VAL A 10 29.45 -17.12 33.22
N SER A 11 29.72 -15.98 33.86
CA SER A 11 31.05 -15.60 34.33
C SER A 11 31.46 -16.47 35.53
N LEU A 12 32.08 -17.61 35.26
CA LEU A 12 32.84 -18.35 36.27
C LEU A 12 34.06 -17.49 36.71
N LEU A 13 34.40 -17.55 38.01
CA LEU A 13 35.41 -16.72 38.69
C LEU A 13 34.96 -15.26 38.95
N SER A 14 34.08 -15.06 39.93
CA SER A 14 34.00 -13.76 40.63
C SER A 14 35.21 -13.57 41.56
N PRO A 15 35.65 -12.32 41.82
CA PRO A 15 36.75 -12.05 42.75
C PRO A 15 36.54 -12.67 44.15
N ASP A 16 35.32 -12.59 44.67
CA ASP A 16 34.91 -13.18 45.96
C ASP A 16 35.25 -14.67 46.07
N PHE A 17 35.12 -15.44 44.98
CA PHE A 17 35.44 -16.86 45.00
C PHE A 17 36.95 -17.10 45.10
N VAL A 18 37.77 -16.26 44.47
CA VAL A 18 39.23 -16.33 44.59
C VAL A 18 39.67 -15.93 45.99
N GLU A 19 39.20 -14.79 46.50
CA GLU A 19 39.57 -14.27 47.83
C GLU A 19 39.22 -15.27 48.95
N LYS A 20 38.03 -15.89 48.87
CA LYS A 20 37.56 -16.86 49.87
C LYS A 20 38.37 -18.16 49.88
N ASN A 21 38.87 -18.60 48.73
CA ASN A 21 39.76 -19.77 48.65
C ASN A 21 41.21 -19.43 49.06
N VAL A 22 41.71 -18.23 48.74
CA VAL A 22 43.02 -17.75 49.23
C VAL A 22 43.03 -17.69 50.76
N LYS A 23 42.01 -17.09 51.39
CA LYS A 23 41.88 -17.03 52.86
C LYS A 23 41.77 -18.43 53.51
N ALA A 24 41.17 -19.40 52.83
CA ALA A 24 41.14 -20.79 53.29
C ALA A 24 42.54 -21.45 53.25
N LEU A 25 43.31 -21.21 52.19
CA LEU A 25 44.70 -21.68 52.07
C LEU A 25 45.62 -21.02 53.10
N GLU A 26 45.49 -19.71 53.33
CA GLU A 26 46.23 -18.98 54.37
C GLU A 26 45.96 -19.55 55.78
N ALA A 27 44.69 -19.87 56.09
CA ALA A 27 44.34 -20.52 57.34
C ALA A 27 44.95 -21.93 57.49
N ILE A 28 44.98 -22.73 56.41
CA ILE A 28 45.63 -24.05 56.39
C ILE A 28 47.15 -23.89 56.60
N VAL A 29 47.81 -22.96 55.91
CA VAL A 29 49.24 -22.68 56.08
C VAL A 29 49.56 -22.20 57.51
N GLY A 30 48.71 -21.36 58.10
CA GLY A 30 48.83 -20.94 59.50
C GLY A 30 48.73 -22.10 60.50
N ASN A 31 47.79 -23.03 60.27
CA ASN A 31 47.64 -24.24 61.08
C ASN A 31 48.83 -25.22 60.92
N VAL A 32 49.35 -25.39 59.70
CA VAL A 32 50.56 -26.19 59.47
C VAL A 32 51.78 -25.55 60.15
N ARG A 33 51.95 -24.22 60.03
CA ARG A 33 53.07 -23.49 60.62
C ARG A 33 53.06 -23.53 62.15
N SER A 34 51.92 -23.25 62.77
CA SER A 34 51.75 -23.35 64.24
C SER A 34 51.88 -24.80 64.74
N GLY A 35 51.45 -25.79 63.95
CA GLY A 35 51.72 -27.21 64.20
C GLY A 35 53.22 -27.53 64.18
N LEU A 36 53.95 -26.99 63.20
CA LEU A 36 55.41 -27.14 63.08
C LEU A 36 56.15 -26.46 64.24
N ASP A 37 55.80 -25.21 64.56
CA ASP A 37 56.38 -24.45 65.68
C ASP A 37 56.08 -25.13 67.03
N SER A 38 54.91 -25.77 67.18
CA SER A 38 54.55 -26.57 68.36
C SER A 38 55.31 -27.91 68.42
N ALA A 39 55.63 -28.52 67.28
CA ALA A 39 56.45 -29.73 67.20
C ALA A 39 57.93 -29.41 67.48
N ILE A 40 58.46 -28.33 66.90
CA ILE A 40 59.82 -27.82 67.12
C ILE A 40 59.99 -27.37 68.58
N SER A 41 59.01 -26.67 69.16
CA SER A 41 59.04 -26.29 70.58
C SER A 41 59.01 -27.50 71.51
N ARG A 42 58.30 -28.58 71.15
CA ARG A 42 58.29 -29.83 71.91
C ARG A 42 59.58 -30.63 71.75
N SER A 43 60.16 -30.73 70.55
CA SER A 43 61.43 -31.44 70.33
C SER A 43 62.62 -30.69 70.93
N LEU A 44 62.68 -29.35 70.81
CA LEU A 44 63.63 -28.51 71.55
C LEU A 44 63.38 -28.55 73.06
N GLY A 45 62.13 -28.67 73.51
CA GLY A 45 61.79 -28.88 74.92
C GLY A 45 62.37 -30.19 75.46
N VAL A 46 62.14 -31.31 74.77
CA VAL A 46 62.70 -32.63 75.11
C VAL A 46 64.23 -32.63 75.01
N LEU A 47 64.81 -31.98 74.01
CA LEU A 47 66.27 -31.85 73.88
C LEU A 47 66.88 -31.01 75.01
N ARG A 48 66.24 -29.89 75.36
CA ARG A 48 66.65 -29.03 76.49
C ARG A 48 66.52 -29.77 77.83
N GLN A 49 65.49 -30.60 77.99
CA GLN A 49 65.34 -31.44 79.16
C GLN A 49 66.45 -32.51 79.21
N ARG A 50 66.70 -33.24 78.13
CA ARG A 50 67.83 -34.19 78.04
C ARG A 50 69.19 -33.54 78.31
N ILE A 51 69.40 -32.30 77.87
CA ILE A 51 70.62 -31.53 78.15
C ILE A 51 70.69 -31.08 79.62
N LEU A 52 69.56 -30.79 80.28
CA LEU A 52 69.50 -30.53 81.72
C LEU A 52 69.73 -31.81 82.54
N ASP A 53 69.15 -32.93 82.14
CA ASP A 53 69.32 -34.24 82.79
C ASP A 53 70.77 -34.74 82.64
N MET A 54 71.38 -34.56 81.45
CA MET A 54 72.82 -34.77 81.24
C MET A 54 73.67 -33.84 82.11
N ARG A 55 73.28 -32.56 82.25
CA ARG A 55 73.99 -31.60 83.10
C ARG A 55 73.89 -31.97 84.59
N GLU A 56 72.75 -32.45 85.08
CA GLU A 56 72.64 -32.93 86.46
C GLU A 56 73.45 -34.21 86.70
N ASN A 57 73.41 -35.18 85.79
CA ASN A 57 74.17 -36.43 85.94
C ASN A 57 75.70 -36.18 85.90
N VAL A 58 76.19 -35.40 84.92
CA VAL A 58 77.61 -34.99 84.88
C VAL A 58 78.00 -34.14 86.11
N SER A 59 77.06 -33.40 86.71
CA SER A 59 77.31 -32.64 87.95
C SER A 59 77.30 -33.50 89.24
N ARG A 60 76.89 -34.78 89.18
CA ARG A 60 76.92 -35.70 90.33
C ARG A 60 78.06 -36.73 90.27
N GLU A 61 78.68 -36.91 89.10
CA GLU A 61 79.75 -37.90 88.90
C GLU A 61 81.16 -37.29 88.81
N VAL A 62 81.28 -35.96 88.62
CA VAL A 62 82.57 -35.24 88.50
C VAL A 62 82.99 -34.52 89.79
N VAL A 63 82.22 -34.66 90.89
CA VAL A 63 82.55 -34.17 92.24
C VAL A 63 82.10 -35.22 93.27
N SER A 64 82.96 -35.85 94.09
CA SER A 64 84.43 -35.73 94.18
C SER A 64 85.11 -36.97 94.78
N ARG A 65 85.96 -37.64 93.99
CA ARG A 65 87.23 -38.21 94.48
C ARG A 65 88.37 -37.29 94.03
N VAL A 66 89.52 -37.35 94.71
CA VAL A 66 90.76 -36.58 94.46
C VAL A 66 90.76 -35.10 94.88
N LYS A 67 91.11 -34.91 96.15
CA LYS A 67 92.11 -33.94 96.67
C LYS A 67 93.10 -34.82 97.48
N ILE A 68 94.42 -34.70 97.50
CA ILE A 68 95.51 -33.83 96.96
C ILE A 68 96.72 -34.80 96.87
N GLN A 69 97.46 -35.05 95.77
CA GLN A 69 98.41 -34.25 94.95
C GLN A 69 99.68 -33.74 95.67
N PHE A 70 100.86 -33.99 95.07
CA PHE A 70 102.22 -33.60 95.50
C PHE A 70 102.76 -34.20 96.82
N ALA A 71 104.06 -34.45 96.99
CA ALA A 71 105.24 -34.29 96.11
C ALA A 71 106.04 -35.63 96.09
N SER A 72 106.88 -36.02 95.11
CA SER A 72 107.82 -35.31 94.23
C SER A 72 109.04 -34.69 94.92
N GLU A 73 110.13 -35.44 95.07
CA GLU A 73 111.40 -35.05 94.42
C GLU A 73 112.43 -36.19 94.30
N LEU A 74 113.53 -35.93 93.59
CA LEU A 74 114.61 -36.88 93.28
C LEU A 74 115.96 -36.47 93.91
N ILE A 75 116.73 -37.47 94.33
CA ILE A 75 118.22 -37.53 94.35
C ILE A 75 118.96 -36.44 95.16
N LYS A 76 119.71 -36.88 96.20
CA LYS A 76 121.17 -36.62 96.28
C LYS A 76 121.94 -37.50 97.28
N ASN A 77 123.23 -37.62 97.00
CA ASN A 77 124.28 -38.41 97.67
C ASN A 77 124.51 -37.92 99.13
N VAL A 78 125.26 -38.59 100.02
CA VAL A 78 126.69 -38.99 99.97
C VAL A 78 126.96 -40.29 100.78
N PHE A 79 128.19 -40.80 100.71
CA PHE A 79 128.68 -42.16 101.01
C PHE A 79 129.56 -42.21 102.29
N VAL A 80 129.98 -43.41 102.73
CA VAL A 80 130.95 -43.72 103.83
C VAL A 80 130.40 -43.48 105.27
N GLU A 81 130.38 -44.41 106.23
CA GLU A 81 130.63 -45.88 106.29
C GLU A 81 129.78 -46.49 107.47
N ALA A 82 129.96 -47.66 108.12
CA ALA A 82 131.06 -48.63 108.27
C ALA A 82 130.57 -50.07 108.63
N VAL A 83 131.51 -50.96 109.00
CA VAL A 83 131.45 -52.19 109.84
C VAL A 83 130.07 -52.51 110.45
N SER A 84 129.35 -53.61 110.16
CA SER A 84 129.67 -55.05 109.92
C SER A 84 129.78 -55.92 111.18
N GLY A 85 128.82 -56.85 111.38
CA GLY A 85 128.92 -57.98 112.31
C GLY A 85 127.65 -58.30 113.13
N VAL A 86 127.25 -59.58 113.16
CA VAL A 86 126.22 -60.21 114.03
C VAL A 86 124.76 -59.78 113.69
N VAL A 87 123.96 -60.56 112.93
CA VAL A 87 123.28 -61.85 113.27
C VAL A 87 122.20 -61.66 114.34
N ASP A 88 120.93 -62.08 114.30
CA ASP A 88 119.95 -62.66 113.35
C ASP A 88 118.73 -63.24 114.14
N GLU A 89 118.69 -63.03 115.48
CA GLU A 89 117.94 -63.92 116.39
C GLU A 89 116.48 -63.49 116.69
N ILE A 90 116.08 -62.24 116.42
CA ILE A 90 114.72 -61.73 116.78
C ILE A 90 113.74 -61.73 115.59
N ALA A 91 114.21 -61.92 114.36
CA ALA A 91 113.42 -61.75 113.12
C ALA A 91 112.35 -62.84 112.83
N ARG A 92 111.93 -63.63 113.83
CA ARG A 92 111.17 -64.88 113.61
C ARG A 92 109.77 -64.96 114.23
N ASN A 93 109.41 -64.11 115.19
CA ASN A 93 108.10 -64.21 115.89
C ASN A 93 107.04 -63.19 115.46
N THR A 94 107.42 -62.02 114.93
CA THR A 94 106.46 -60.95 114.56
C THR A 94 105.84 -61.10 113.18
N MET A 95 106.34 -62.02 112.33
CA MET A 95 105.92 -62.12 110.93
C MET A 95 104.66 -62.98 110.71
N GLN A 96 104.22 -63.73 111.72
CA GLN A 96 103.16 -64.74 111.58
C GLN A 96 101.74 -64.21 111.87
N GLU A 97 101.59 -63.14 112.65
CA GLU A 97 100.27 -62.56 112.97
C GLU A 97 99.73 -61.60 111.89
N VAL A 98 100.59 -61.09 111.00
CA VAL A 98 100.20 -60.09 110.00
C VAL A 98 99.53 -60.72 108.76
N MET A 99 99.93 -61.93 108.36
CA MET A 99 99.48 -62.55 107.10
C MET A 99 98.02 -63.02 107.13
N SER A 100 97.52 -63.48 108.28
CA SER A 100 96.16 -64.04 108.40
C SER A 100 95.05 -62.98 108.29
N ALA A 101 95.34 -61.72 108.63
CA ALA A 101 94.39 -60.62 108.46
C ALA A 101 94.18 -60.25 106.99
N THR A 102 95.25 -60.32 106.17
CA THR A 102 95.23 -59.84 104.78
C THR A 102 94.49 -60.74 103.79
N GLU A 103 94.34 -62.04 104.05
CA GLU A 103 93.60 -62.94 103.13
C GLU A 103 92.09 -62.75 103.23
N ALA A 104 91.55 -62.48 104.43
CA ALA A 104 90.11 -62.34 104.66
C ALA A 104 89.47 -61.16 103.90
N GLU A 105 90.16 -60.02 103.80
CA GLU A 105 89.64 -58.84 103.09
C GLU A 105 89.65 -59.02 101.56
N LEU A 106 90.58 -59.81 101.02
CA LEU A 106 90.69 -60.09 99.59
C LEU A 106 89.55 -61.00 99.08
N GLU A 107 89.07 -61.92 99.91
CA GLU A 107 87.94 -62.80 99.59
C GLU A 107 86.64 -61.99 99.37
N VAL A 108 86.35 -61.06 100.29
CA VAL A 108 85.16 -60.19 100.23
C VAL A 108 85.19 -59.28 98.99
N PHE A 109 86.37 -58.76 98.63
CA PHE A 109 86.51 -57.92 97.43
C PHE A 109 86.29 -58.72 96.12
N ARG A 110 86.68 -60.00 96.07
CA ARG A 110 86.41 -60.88 94.93
C ARG A 110 84.92 -61.16 94.75
N GLU A 111 84.18 -61.42 95.83
CA GLU A 111 82.71 -61.57 95.74
C GLU A 111 82.03 -60.31 95.20
N ALA A 112 82.43 -59.13 95.67
CA ALA A 112 81.85 -57.86 95.22
C ALA A 112 82.05 -57.63 93.71
N LEU A 113 83.26 -57.88 93.20
CA LEU A 113 83.57 -57.81 91.77
C LEU A 113 82.77 -58.84 90.95
N ALA A 114 82.63 -60.07 91.45
CA ALA A 114 81.86 -61.12 90.75
C ALA A 114 80.36 -60.77 90.64
N ARG A 115 79.77 -60.18 91.69
CA ARG A 115 78.38 -59.69 91.66
C ARG A 115 78.21 -58.52 90.67
N PHE A 116 79.08 -57.51 90.75
CA PHE A 116 79.03 -56.36 89.83
C PHE A 116 79.17 -56.79 88.36
N ALA A 117 80.13 -57.66 88.04
CA ALA A 117 80.32 -58.17 86.68
C ALA A 117 79.08 -58.90 86.15
N LYS A 118 78.41 -59.69 87.01
CA LYS A 118 77.17 -60.39 86.65
C LYS A 118 76.02 -59.42 86.40
N GLU A 119 75.79 -58.46 87.30
CA GLU A 119 74.73 -57.46 87.17
C GLU A 119 74.94 -56.57 85.94
N PHE A 120 76.18 -56.16 85.65
CA PHE A 120 76.51 -55.34 84.49
C PHE A 120 76.26 -56.07 83.16
N VAL A 121 76.62 -57.35 83.07
CA VAL A 121 76.28 -58.20 81.90
C VAL A 121 74.77 -58.38 81.78
N GLU A 122 74.05 -58.61 82.88
CA GLU A 122 72.60 -58.81 82.85
C GLU A 122 71.83 -57.53 82.44
N VAL A 123 72.36 -56.34 82.75
CA VAL A 123 71.84 -55.05 82.25
C VAL A 123 72.15 -54.88 80.76
N LEU A 124 73.39 -55.14 80.32
CA LEU A 124 73.77 -55.03 78.91
C LEU A 124 72.93 -55.95 78.01
N SER A 125 72.76 -57.23 78.38
CA SER A 125 71.95 -58.16 77.58
C SER A 125 70.46 -57.79 77.55
N LYS A 126 69.92 -57.08 78.55
CA LYS A 126 68.54 -56.56 78.53
C LYS A 126 68.39 -55.39 77.57
N GLU A 127 69.34 -54.45 77.58
CA GLU A 127 69.28 -53.29 76.67
C GLU A 127 69.64 -53.69 75.23
N GLU A 128 70.53 -54.67 75.02
CA GLU A 128 70.80 -55.30 73.72
C GLU A 128 69.54 -55.99 73.17
N ALA A 129 68.88 -56.84 73.95
CA ALA A 129 67.64 -57.51 73.54
C ALA A 129 66.53 -56.50 73.19
N ARG A 130 66.40 -55.43 73.99
CA ARG A 130 65.47 -54.32 73.74
C ARG A 130 65.79 -53.60 72.42
N LEU A 131 67.06 -53.26 72.17
CA LEU A 131 67.47 -52.59 70.93
C LEU A 131 67.24 -53.49 69.70
N VAL A 132 67.46 -54.80 69.82
CA VAL A 132 67.12 -55.77 68.76
C VAL A 132 65.60 -55.83 68.51
N GLU A 133 64.77 -55.79 69.56
CA GLU A 133 63.31 -55.71 69.42
C GLU A 133 62.86 -54.39 68.77
N GLU A 134 63.48 -53.27 69.13
CA GLU A 134 63.19 -51.93 68.59
C GLU A 134 63.62 -51.80 67.11
N ILE A 135 64.79 -52.35 66.74
CA ILE A 135 65.24 -52.46 65.35
C ILE A 135 64.29 -53.37 64.54
N SER A 136 63.87 -54.51 65.10
CA SER A 136 62.94 -55.44 64.44
C SER A 136 61.57 -54.80 64.15
N LYS A 137 61.05 -54.00 65.09
CA LYS A 137 59.83 -53.20 64.88
C LYS A 137 60.02 -52.14 63.79
N LEU A 138 61.14 -51.40 63.82
CA LEU A 138 61.44 -50.36 62.82
C LEU A 138 61.64 -50.93 61.40
N ASP A 139 62.26 -52.11 61.26
CA ASP A 139 62.39 -52.81 59.98
C ASP A 139 61.03 -53.35 59.47
N GLY A 140 60.15 -53.79 60.38
CA GLY A 140 58.75 -54.09 60.07
C GLY A 140 57.97 -52.87 59.58
N GLU A 141 58.06 -51.74 60.28
CA GLU A 141 57.45 -50.47 59.86
C GLU A 141 58.03 -49.96 58.53
N LEU A 142 59.34 -50.12 58.30
CA LEU A 142 59.99 -49.73 57.06
C LEU A 142 59.47 -50.54 55.88
N LYS A 143 59.36 -51.87 56.02
CA LYS A 143 58.82 -52.76 54.98
C LYS A 143 57.36 -52.47 54.68
N GLU A 144 56.55 -52.17 55.69
CA GLU A 144 55.15 -51.78 55.48
C GLU A 144 55.03 -50.41 54.80
N ARG A 145 55.89 -49.43 55.16
CA ARG A 145 55.96 -48.15 54.44
C ARG A 145 56.45 -48.31 52.99
N GLU A 146 57.44 -49.16 52.72
CA GLU A 146 57.85 -49.49 51.35
C GLU A 146 56.70 -50.12 50.55
N ARG A 147 55.95 -51.04 51.16
CA ARG A 147 54.78 -51.69 50.53
C ARG A 147 53.73 -50.64 50.17
N LEU A 148 53.32 -49.80 51.14
CA LEU A 148 52.36 -48.72 50.93
C LEU A 148 52.84 -47.68 49.91
N VAL A 149 54.14 -47.38 49.85
CA VAL A 149 54.73 -46.48 48.84
C VAL A 149 54.71 -47.11 47.45
N ARG A 150 54.97 -48.42 47.30
CA ARG A 150 54.83 -49.13 46.02
C ARG A 150 53.37 -49.15 45.56
N GLU A 151 52.45 -49.58 46.43
CA GLU A 151 51.01 -49.62 46.16
C GLU A 151 50.46 -48.24 45.77
N SER A 152 50.85 -47.18 46.49
CA SER A 152 50.50 -45.78 46.16
C SER A 152 51.10 -45.31 44.83
N SER A 153 52.36 -45.66 44.55
CA SER A 153 53.03 -45.31 43.27
C SER A 153 52.40 -46.02 42.07
N GLU A 154 51.94 -47.26 42.25
CA GLU A 154 51.26 -48.02 41.21
C GLU A 154 49.83 -47.54 40.99
N ALA A 155 49.09 -47.20 42.06
CA ALA A 155 47.78 -46.55 41.97
C ALA A 155 47.86 -45.15 41.33
N LEU A 156 48.91 -44.38 41.59
CA LEU A 156 49.19 -43.12 40.90
C LEU A 156 49.44 -43.35 39.40
N ARG A 157 50.31 -44.29 39.03
CA ARG A 157 50.57 -44.65 37.62
C ARG A 157 49.34 -45.18 36.89
N GLN A 158 48.42 -45.85 37.58
CA GLN A 158 47.13 -46.25 37.01
C GLN A 158 46.26 -45.02 36.74
N ARG A 159 46.08 -44.14 37.74
CA ARG A 159 45.32 -42.89 37.60
C ARG A 159 45.91 -41.95 36.55
N GLU A 160 47.23 -41.87 36.40
CA GLU A 160 47.89 -41.10 35.34
C GLU A 160 47.51 -41.62 33.95
N ARG A 161 47.45 -42.94 33.75
CA ARG A 161 47.01 -43.55 32.49
C ARG A 161 45.51 -43.33 32.24
N GLU A 162 44.67 -43.56 33.25
CA GLU A 162 43.22 -43.30 33.17
C GLU A 162 42.93 -41.84 32.82
N LEU A 163 43.66 -40.90 33.44
CA LEU A 163 43.50 -39.47 33.19
C LEU A 163 43.99 -39.09 31.78
N GLU A 164 45.07 -39.69 31.28
CA GLU A 164 45.56 -39.48 29.92
C GLU A 164 44.64 -40.10 28.85
N GLU A 165 44.03 -41.25 29.14
CA GLU A 165 42.98 -41.87 28.32
C GLU A 165 41.71 -40.99 28.30
N LYS A 166 41.27 -40.48 29.46
CA LYS A 166 40.14 -39.55 29.54
C LYS A 166 40.41 -38.18 28.91
N LYS A 167 41.66 -37.71 28.86
CA LYS A 167 42.03 -36.54 28.02
C LYS A 167 41.80 -36.84 26.54
N ARG A 168 42.26 -38.00 26.04
CA ARG A 168 42.10 -38.37 24.63
C ARG A 168 40.65 -38.56 24.24
N GLU A 169 39.85 -39.21 25.08
CA GLU A 169 38.39 -39.25 24.92
C GLU A 169 37.78 -37.84 24.86
N LEU A 170 38.18 -36.95 25.77
CA LEU A 170 37.71 -35.57 25.79
C LEU A 170 38.13 -34.76 24.55
N GLU A 171 39.31 -35.03 23.98
CA GLU A 171 39.79 -34.41 22.73
C GLU A 171 39.02 -34.92 21.51
N VAL A 172 38.73 -36.22 21.43
CA VAL A 172 37.87 -36.80 20.39
C VAL A 172 36.45 -36.22 20.48
N VAL A 173 35.84 -36.22 21.67
CA VAL A 173 34.48 -35.67 21.89
C VAL A 173 34.43 -34.16 21.60
N LYS A 174 35.50 -33.40 21.84
CA LYS A 174 35.59 -32.00 21.41
C LYS A 174 35.65 -31.84 19.89
N ALA A 175 36.41 -32.69 19.20
CA ALA A 175 36.48 -32.67 17.75
C ALA A 175 35.12 -33.03 17.11
N GLU A 176 34.48 -34.10 17.59
CA GLU A 176 33.12 -34.49 17.21
C GLU A 176 32.10 -33.36 17.49
N PHE A 177 32.22 -32.67 18.63
CA PHE A 177 31.32 -31.57 18.98
C PHE A 177 31.48 -30.35 18.06
N GLU A 178 32.70 -29.92 17.74
CA GLU A 178 32.92 -28.82 16.81
C GLU A 178 32.59 -29.20 15.35
N GLU A 179 32.78 -30.45 14.94
CA GLU A 179 32.27 -30.97 13.65
C GLU A 179 30.73 -30.89 13.60
N LYS A 180 30.05 -31.43 14.61
CA LYS A 180 28.57 -31.38 14.71
C LYS A 180 28.05 -29.95 14.82
N ARG A 181 28.81 -29.03 15.43
CA ARG A 181 28.50 -27.59 15.47
C ARG A 181 28.65 -26.94 14.07
N ALA A 182 29.67 -27.32 13.31
CA ALA A 182 29.85 -26.87 11.93
C ALA A 182 28.75 -27.40 11.00
N GLU A 183 28.33 -28.67 11.16
CA GLU A 183 27.15 -29.23 10.49
C GLU A 183 25.88 -28.45 10.82
N VAL A 184 25.63 -28.14 12.10
CA VAL A 184 24.45 -27.38 12.54
C VAL A 184 24.46 -25.95 11.97
N GLU A 185 25.60 -25.27 11.92
CA GLU A 185 25.70 -23.95 11.29
C GLU A 185 25.55 -24.00 9.76
N LYS A 186 25.99 -25.08 9.09
CA LYS A 186 25.71 -25.30 7.67
C LYS A 186 24.23 -25.53 7.42
N ALA A 187 23.60 -26.44 8.18
CA ALA A 187 22.17 -26.72 8.10
C ALA A 187 21.30 -25.49 8.42
N ARG A 188 21.73 -24.63 9.34
CA ARG A 188 21.07 -23.33 9.63
C ARG A 188 21.08 -22.40 8.41
N LYS A 189 22.20 -22.29 7.69
CA LYS A 189 22.31 -21.46 6.48
C LYS A 189 21.43 -22.01 5.36
N GLU A 190 21.50 -23.32 5.12
CA GLU A 190 20.64 -24.00 4.14
C GLU A 190 19.14 -23.82 4.46
N LEU A 191 18.77 -23.92 5.75
CA LEU A 191 17.39 -23.67 6.21
C LEU A 191 16.99 -22.19 6.02
N GLN A 192 17.88 -21.23 6.28
CA GLN A 192 17.63 -19.80 6.08
C GLN A 192 17.43 -19.44 4.61
N GLU A 193 18.22 -20.03 3.71
CA GLU A 193 18.05 -19.90 2.25
C GLU A 193 16.73 -20.54 1.78
N LEU A 194 16.39 -21.73 2.27
CA LEU A 194 15.10 -22.37 2.02
C LEU A 194 13.91 -21.55 2.53
N THR A 195 14.01 -20.94 3.72
CA THR A 195 12.97 -20.05 4.26
C THR A 195 12.78 -18.83 3.36
N ARG A 196 13.86 -18.15 2.96
CA ARG A 196 13.82 -16.98 2.08
C ARG A 196 13.27 -17.33 0.69
N SER A 197 13.61 -18.50 0.16
CA SER A 197 13.07 -19.03 -1.09
C SER A 197 11.56 -19.27 -0.99
N LEU A 198 11.11 -19.91 0.10
CA LEU A 198 9.69 -20.15 0.38
C LEU A 198 8.89 -18.85 0.58
N GLU A 199 9.50 -17.81 1.14
CA GLU A 199 8.88 -16.48 1.26
C GLU A 199 8.70 -15.81 -0.11
N MET A 200 9.75 -15.79 -0.95
CA MET A 200 9.63 -15.28 -2.33
C MET A 200 8.58 -16.06 -3.14
N GLU A 201 8.46 -17.38 -2.98
CA GLU A 201 7.46 -18.18 -3.69
C GLU A 201 6.04 -17.96 -3.15
N LYS A 202 5.87 -17.68 -1.85
CA LYS A 202 4.60 -17.21 -1.27
C LYS A 202 4.20 -15.84 -1.82
N GLU A 203 5.15 -14.92 -1.99
CA GLU A 203 4.89 -13.60 -2.59
C GLU A 203 4.47 -13.72 -4.06
N LYS A 204 5.18 -14.54 -4.86
CA LYS A 204 4.76 -14.85 -6.24
C LYS A 204 3.38 -15.48 -6.28
N SER A 205 3.11 -16.48 -5.44
CA SER A 205 1.80 -17.15 -5.36
C SER A 205 0.68 -16.15 -5.00
N GLY A 206 0.92 -15.27 -4.03
CA GLY A 206 -0.01 -14.20 -3.65
C GLY A 206 -0.23 -13.17 -4.76
N TYR A 207 0.80 -12.84 -5.55
CA TYR A 207 0.68 -11.99 -6.74
C TYR A 207 -0.13 -12.66 -7.85
N LEU A 208 0.19 -13.92 -8.17
CA LEU A 208 -0.53 -14.72 -9.17
C LEU A 208 -2.00 -14.91 -8.81
N SER A 209 -2.34 -15.13 -7.53
CA SER A 209 -3.74 -15.19 -7.07
C SER A 209 -4.47 -13.87 -7.34
N ARG A 210 -3.88 -12.72 -6.98
CA ARG A 210 -4.50 -11.41 -7.25
C ARG A 210 -4.76 -11.17 -8.75
N MET A 211 -3.84 -11.58 -9.63
CA MET A 211 -4.06 -11.50 -11.08
C MET A 211 -5.16 -12.46 -11.55
N LEU A 212 -5.25 -13.65 -10.97
CA LEU A 212 -6.31 -14.63 -11.26
C LEU A 212 -7.68 -14.13 -10.83
N ASP A 213 -7.78 -13.50 -9.66
CA ASP A 213 -9.03 -12.98 -9.11
C ASP A 213 -9.46 -11.70 -9.85
N ALA A 214 -8.53 -10.81 -10.21
CA ALA A 214 -8.81 -9.69 -11.12
C ALA A 214 -9.31 -10.18 -12.50
N SER A 215 -8.64 -11.18 -13.10
CA SER A 215 -9.08 -11.80 -14.36
C SER A 215 -10.47 -12.43 -14.25
N ARG A 216 -10.82 -13.01 -13.09
CA ARG A 216 -12.15 -13.58 -12.81
C ARG A 216 -13.22 -12.50 -12.69
N GLU A 217 -12.92 -11.38 -12.04
CA GLU A 217 -13.82 -10.22 -12.02
C GLU A 217 -14.07 -9.69 -13.42
N GLU A 218 -13.02 -9.51 -14.22
CA GLU A 218 -13.12 -8.96 -15.58
C GLU A 218 -13.91 -9.89 -16.51
N ILE A 219 -13.67 -11.21 -16.47
CA ILE A 219 -14.51 -12.21 -17.16
C ILE A 219 -15.96 -12.14 -16.70
N SER A 220 -16.23 -11.79 -15.44
CA SER A 220 -17.59 -11.68 -14.90
C SER A 220 -18.29 -10.39 -15.35
N ARG A 221 -17.55 -9.27 -15.46
CA ARG A 221 -18.06 -8.01 -16.04
C ARG A 221 -18.38 -8.18 -17.52
N LEU A 222 -17.45 -8.72 -18.30
CA LEU A 222 -17.63 -8.98 -19.74
C LEU A 222 -18.82 -9.90 -20.03
N LYS A 223 -19.10 -10.90 -19.18
CA LYS A 223 -20.31 -11.73 -19.30
C LYS A 223 -21.60 -10.97 -19.01
N ALA A 224 -21.61 -10.09 -18.00
CA ALA A 224 -22.77 -9.25 -17.71
C ALA A 224 -23.05 -8.25 -18.84
N GLU A 225 -21.99 -7.69 -19.44
CA GLU A 225 -22.07 -6.86 -20.63
C GLU A 225 -22.58 -7.64 -21.85
N GLU A 226 -22.09 -8.86 -22.10
CA GLU A 226 -22.58 -9.73 -23.17
C GLU A 226 -24.08 -10.02 -23.02
N GLU A 227 -24.55 -10.33 -21.79
CA GLU A 227 -25.96 -10.59 -21.51
C GLU A 227 -26.83 -9.32 -21.67
N ALA A 228 -26.29 -8.15 -21.29
CA ALA A 228 -26.95 -6.86 -21.51
C ALA A 228 -27.05 -6.51 -23.01
N MET A 229 -25.99 -6.74 -23.79
CA MET A 229 -25.99 -6.55 -25.24
C MET A 229 -26.97 -7.51 -25.92
N ARG A 230 -27.01 -8.79 -25.53
CA ARG A 230 -27.99 -9.77 -26.02
C ARG A 230 -29.43 -9.31 -25.79
N LYS A 231 -29.75 -8.81 -24.58
CA LYS A 231 -31.07 -8.23 -24.26
C LYS A 231 -31.38 -6.98 -25.08
N ARG A 232 -30.40 -6.09 -25.30
CA ARG A 232 -30.57 -4.89 -26.15
C ARG A 232 -30.83 -5.25 -27.61
N ILE A 233 -30.13 -6.25 -28.15
CA ILE A 233 -30.38 -6.80 -29.51
C ILE A 233 -31.77 -7.43 -29.60
N GLN A 234 -32.21 -8.18 -28.59
CA GLN A 234 -33.56 -8.76 -28.56
C GLN A 234 -34.65 -7.68 -28.59
N ASN A 235 -34.52 -6.63 -27.78
CA ASN A 235 -35.46 -5.51 -27.78
C ASN A 235 -35.50 -4.78 -29.13
N LEU A 236 -34.33 -4.48 -29.71
CA LEU A 236 -34.22 -3.83 -31.02
C LEU A 236 -34.86 -4.66 -32.15
N ASN A 237 -34.79 -6.00 -32.09
CA ASN A 237 -35.48 -6.86 -33.06
C ASN A 237 -37.01 -6.77 -32.94
N VAL A 238 -37.55 -6.75 -31.71
CA VAL A 238 -39.01 -6.56 -31.48
C VAL A 238 -39.47 -5.18 -31.94
N GLU A 239 -38.67 -4.14 -31.68
CA GLU A 239 -38.92 -2.78 -32.18
C GLU A 239 -38.92 -2.74 -33.71
N ARG A 240 -37.96 -3.41 -34.36
CA ARG A 240 -37.90 -3.54 -35.83
C ARG A 240 -39.12 -4.24 -36.42
N GLU A 241 -39.56 -5.36 -35.85
CA GLU A 241 -40.77 -6.07 -36.30
C GLU A 241 -42.05 -5.23 -36.14
N ASN A 242 -42.13 -4.40 -35.10
CA ASN A 242 -43.28 -3.52 -34.89
C ASN A 242 -43.27 -2.33 -35.87
N LEU A 243 -42.09 -1.78 -36.17
CA LEU A 243 -41.92 -0.77 -37.22
C LEU A 243 -42.25 -1.34 -38.62
N GLU A 244 -41.83 -2.57 -38.93
CA GLU A 244 -42.16 -3.27 -40.19
C GLU A 244 -43.68 -3.43 -40.36
N LYS A 245 -44.42 -3.80 -39.31
CA LYS A 245 -45.90 -3.88 -39.32
C LYS A 245 -46.52 -2.50 -39.57
N LEU A 246 -46.12 -1.47 -38.82
CA LEU A 246 -46.60 -0.10 -39.00
C LEU A 246 -46.34 0.45 -40.42
N LEU A 247 -45.20 0.12 -41.02
CA LEU A 247 -44.86 0.50 -42.40
C LEU A 247 -45.78 -0.20 -43.41
N MET A 248 -46.10 -1.47 -43.16
CA MET A 248 -47.02 -2.25 -44.00
C MET A 248 -48.48 -1.78 -43.88
N GLU A 249 -48.94 -1.44 -42.67
CA GLU A 249 -50.28 -0.86 -42.44
C GLU A 249 -50.43 0.52 -43.11
N ASN A 250 -49.44 1.41 -42.93
CA ASN A 250 -49.43 2.71 -43.62
C ASN A 250 -49.42 2.55 -45.15
N SER A 251 -48.67 1.58 -45.69
CA SER A 251 -48.65 1.24 -47.12
C SER A 251 -50.02 0.81 -47.67
N VAL A 252 -50.84 0.13 -46.87
CA VAL A 252 -52.23 -0.19 -47.24
C VAL A 252 -53.12 1.05 -47.19
N GLN A 253 -53.11 1.81 -46.09
CA GLN A 253 -53.93 3.02 -45.94
C GLN A 253 -53.62 4.09 -47.01
N LEU A 254 -52.37 4.19 -47.47
CA LEU A 254 -51.98 5.13 -48.51
C LEU A 254 -52.60 4.74 -49.87
N LYS A 255 -52.62 3.45 -50.21
CA LYS A 255 -53.29 2.92 -51.42
C LYS A 255 -54.81 3.09 -51.37
N GLU A 256 -55.43 2.88 -50.20
CA GLU A 256 -56.86 3.13 -50.00
C GLU A 256 -57.20 4.61 -50.21
N ARG A 257 -56.38 5.52 -49.66
CA ARG A 257 -56.51 6.98 -49.88
C ARG A 257 -56.30 7.37 -51.35
N GLU A 258 -55.35 6.76 -52.06
CA GLU A 258 -55.17 6.97 -53.51
C GLU A 258 -56.40 6.57 -54.33
N MET A 259 -57.05 5.44 -54.00
CA MET A 259 -58.29 5.04 -54.69
C MET A 259 -59.44 5.99 -54.39
N LEU A 260 -59.65 6.34 -53.12
CA LEU A 260 -60.67 7.32 -52.70
C LEU A 260 -60.47 8.71 -53.32
N LEU A 261 -59.22 9.13 -53.57
CA LEU A 261 -58.92 10.36 -54.32
C LEU A 261 -59.37 10.24 -55.78
N ARG A 262 -59.01 9.17 -56.48
CA ARG A 262 -59.41 8.94 -57.89
C ARG A 262 -60.94 8.85 -58.06
N GLU A 263 -61.64 8.25 -57.11
CA GLU A 263 -63.11 8.21 -57.10
C GLU A 263 -63.72 9.61 -56.93
N ARG A 264 -63.17 10.42 -56.02
CA ARG A 264 -63.61 11.82 -55.80
C ARG A 264 -63.32 12.72 -57.00
N GLU A 265 -62.18 12.56 -57.67
CA GLU A 265 -61.85 13.27 -58.91
C GLU A 265 -62.84 12.93 -60.05
N GLN A 266 -63.24 11.66 -60.17
CA GLN A 266 -64.26 11.24 -61.14
C GLN A 266 -65.67 11.74 -60.78
N ALA A 267 -66.00 11.81 -59.48
CA ALA A 267 -67.27 12.38 -59.02
C ALA A 267 -67.33 13.90 -59.30
N LEU A 268 -66.26 14.64 -59.02
CA LEU A 268 -66.16 16.08 -59.33
C LEU A 268 -66.38 16.34 -60.81
N LYS A 269 -65.70 15.61 -61.72
CA LYS A 269 -65.90 15.76 -63.17
C LYS A 269 -67.33 15.50 -63.66
N LYS A 270 -68.11 14.66 -62.97
CA LYS A 270 -69.54 14.48 -63.27
C LYS A 270 -70.35 15.69 -62.82
N ILE A 271 -70.14 16.15 -61.59
CA ILE A 271 -70.83 17.32 -61.02
C ILE A 271 -70.51 18.59 -61.82
N GLU A 272 -69.29 18.76 -62.31
CA GLU A 272 -68.90 19.85 -63.22
C GLU A 272 -69.72 19.82 -64.52
N GLY A 273 -69.88 18.65 -65.15
CA GLY A 273 -70.69 18.49 -66.37
C GLY A 273 -72.20 18.66 -66.13
N GLU A 274 -72.71 18.16 -65.00
CA GLU A 274 -74.11 18.34 -64.58
C GLU A 274 -74.42 19.82 -64.31
N LEU A 275 -73.50 20.55 -63.66
CA LEU A 275 -73.61 21.98 -63.41
C LEU A 275 -73.56 22.80 -64.72
N GLU A 276 -72.73 22.42 -65.68
CA GLU A 276 -72.66 23.10 -66.99
C GLU A 276 -73.96 22.92 -67.79
N ASN A 277 -74.53 21.70 -67.80
CA ASN A 277 -75.84 21.45 -68.40
C ASN A 277 -76.95 22.25 -67.70
N ALA A 278 -76.95 22.32 -66.36
CA ALA A 278 -77.94 23.08 -65.60
C ALA A 278 -77.89 24.60 -65.89
N LYS A 279 -76.71 25.18 -66.17
CA LYS A 279 -76.59 26.57 -66.65
C LYS A 279 -77.27 26.76 -68.00
N LEU A 280 -77.00 25.86 -68.96
CA LEU A 280 -77.58 25.94 -70.31
C LEU A 280 -79.11 25.80 -70.29
N GLU A 281 -79.66 24.92 -69.44
CA GLU A 281 -81.10 24.83 -69.21
C GLU A 281 -81.67 26.10 -68.56
N TYR A 282 -80.98 26.66 -67.56
CA TYR A 282 -81.37 27.92 -66.93
C TYR A 282 -81.42 29.09 -67.93
N GLU A 283 -80.39 29.25 -68.76
CA GLU A 283 -80.36 30.26 -69.83
C GLU A 283 -81.50 30.06 -70.84
N ALA A 284 -81.78 28.81 -71.24
CA ALA A 284 -82.90 28.50 -72.12
C ALA A 284 -84.27 28.84 -71.49
N THR A 285 -84.46 28.62 -70.19
CA THR A 285 -85.69 29.04 -69.49
C THR A 285 -85.80 30.57 -69.37
N LEU A 286 -84.70 31.29 -69.18
CA LEU A 286 -84.66 32.75 -69.18
C LEU A 286 -85.08 33.36 -70.53
N VAL A 287 -84.72 32.72 -71.66
CA VAL A 287 -85.19 33.13 -72.99
C VAL A 287 -86.70 32.93 -73.12
N ARG A 288 -87.21 31.72 -72.82
CA ARG A 288 -88.66 31.42 -72.86
C ARG A 288 -89.49 32.36 -71.98
N LEU A 289 -88.98 32.73 -70.81
CA LEU A 289 -89.66 33.66 -69.89
C LEU A 289 -89.77 35.09 -70.46
N LYS A 290 -88.83 35.53 -71.32
CA LYS A 290 -88.95 36.80 -72.04
C LYS A 290 -90.02 36.72 -73.13
N GLU A 291 -89.99 35.66 -73.95
CA GLU A 291 -91.00 35.44 -75.01
C GLU A 291 -92.43 35.41 -74.44
N GLU A 292 -92.64 34.71 -73.31
CA GLU A 292 -93.97 34.60 -72.71
C GLU A 292 -94.45 35.91 -72.07
N ARG A 293 -93.53 36.74 -71.53
CA ARG A 293 -93.85 38.11 -71.10
C ARG A 293 -94.27 38.99 -72.29
N GLU A 294 -93.62 38.88 -73.44
CA GLU A 294 -94.00 39.60 -74.65
C GLU A 294 -95.35 39.13 -75.22
N ARG A 295 -95.66 37.83 -75.16
CA ARG A 295 -96.99 37.28 -75.51
C ARG A 295 -98.07 37.79 -74.57
N SER A 296 -97.83 37.75 -73.26
CA SER A 296 -98.75 38.28 -72.24
C SER A 296 -99.06 39.77 -72.45
N GLY A 297 -98.04 40.58 -72.77
CA GLY A 297 -98.23 41.99 -73.12
C GLY A 297 -99.08 42.23 -74.38
N LYS A 298 -98.96 41.37 -75.41
CA LYS A 298 -99.81 41.43 -76.62
C LYS A 298 -101.26 41.10 -76.31
N LEU A 299 -101.51 40.00 -75.61
CA LEU A 299 -102.85 39.57 -75.18
C LEU A 299 -103.54 40.59 -74.27
N MET A 300 -102.79 41.31 -73.43
CA MET A 300 -103.33 42.37 -72.57
C MET A 300 -103.87 43.56 -73.39
N ASN A 301 -103.17 43.96 -74.44
CA ASN A 301 -103.62 45.03 -75.36
C ASN A 301 -104.87 44.60 -76.16
N GLU A 302 -104.92 43.34 -76.61
CA GLU A 302 -106.09 42.77 -77.30
C GLU A 302 -107.33 42.73 -76.38
N LEU A 303 -107.15 42.38 -75.11
CA LEU A 303 -108.22 42.40 -74.11
C LEU A 303 -108.76 43.82 -73.83
N GLU A 304 -107.90 44.84 -73.84
CA GLU A 304 -108.35 46.24 -73.75
C GLU A 304 -109.16 46.67 -74.98
N ALA A 305 -108.75 46.27 -76.18
CA ALA A 305 -109.48 46.57 -77.40
C ALA A 305 -110.88 45.92 -77.39
N ALA A 306 -110.97 44.64 -77.01
CA ALA A 306 -112.24 43.92 -76.88
C ALA A 306 -113.19 44.57 -75.85
N ARG A 307 -112.67 45.05 -74.71
CA ARG A 307 -113.46 45.77 -73.70
C ARG A 307 -114.10 47.06 -74.24
N ARG A 308 -113.40 47.81 -75.09
CA ARG A 308 -113.93 49.06 -75.68
C ARG A 308 -115.10 48.79 -76.63
N GLU A 309 -115.03 47.69 -77.40
CA GLU A 309 -116.14 47.29 -78.29
C GLU A 309 -117.37 46.78 -77.51
N VAL A 310 -117.17 46.11 -76.37
CA VAL A 310 -118.28 45.70 -75.48
C VAL A 310 -119.04 46.91 -74.91
N GLU A 311 -118.33 47.98 -74.51
CA GLU A 311 -119.01 49.22 -74.06
C GLU A 311 -119.75 49.93 -75.21
N ARG A 312 -119.25 49.83 -76.45
CA ARG A 312 -119.93 50.37 -77.64
C ARG A 312 -121.28 49.70 -77.87
N LEU A 313 -121.33 48.37 -77.79
CA LEU A 313 -122.55 47.57 -78.00
C LEU A 313 -123.61 47.79 -76.90
N LYS A 314 -123.19 48.01 -75.64
CA LYS A 314 -124.12 48.34 -74.53
C LYS A 314 -124.89 49.65 -74.75
N ALA A 315 -124.28 50.62 -75.43
CA ALA A 315 -124.95 51.89 -75.74
C ALA A 315 -126.10 51.69 -76.73
N GLU A 316 -125.95 50.80 -77.70
CA GLU A 316 -126.98 50.43 -78.69
C GLU A 316 -128.16 49.68 -78.02
N GLU A 317 -127.88 48.82 -77.04
CA GLU A 317 -128.91 48.09 -76.27
C GLU A 317 -129.81 49.04 -75.46
N ALA A 318 -129.24 50.08 -74.85
CA ALA A 318 -129.99 51.05 -74.03
C ALA A 318 -131.06 51.81 -74.84
N GLU A 319 -130.78 52.12 -76.12
CA GLU A 319 -131.71 52.82 -77.00
C GLU A 319 -132.90 51.94 -77.43
N ALA A 320 -132.69 50.61 -77.50
CA ALA A 320 -133.77 49.65 -77.72
C ALA A 320 -134.71 49.51 -76.52
N MET A 321 -134.17 49.48 -75.28
CA MET A 321 -134.99 49.35 -74.06
C MET A 321 -135.99 50.49 -73.86
N ALA A 322 -135.69 51.71 -74.34
CA ALA A 322 -136.60 52.85 -74.28
C ALA A 322 -137.97 52.56 -74.94
N ARG A 323 -137.98 51.78 -76.04
CA ARG A 323 -139.20 51.44 -76.79
C ARG A 323 -140.08 50.40 -76.09
N VAL A 324 -139.50 49.55 -75.24
CA VAL A 324 -140.23 48.50 -74.49
C VAL A 324 -141.06 49.10 -73.34
N LYS A 325 -140.62 50.24 -72.78
CA LYS A 325 -141.15 50.82 -71.56
C LYS A 325 -142.61 51.32 -71.69
N GLU A 326 -143.03 51.71 -72.89
CA GLU A 326 -144.42 52.08 -73.18
C GLU A 326 -145.39 50.89 -73.01
N ALA A 327 -144.98 49.69 -73.43
CA ALA A 327 -145.79 48.47 -73.30
C ALA A 327 -145.95 48.03 -71.83
N THR A 328 -144.95 48.30 -70.98
CA THR A 328 -144.98 47.89 -69.56
C THR A 328 -146.06 48.61 -68.75
N ARG A 329 -146.61 49.73 -69.25
CA ARG A 329 -147.76 50.42 -68.65
C ARG A 329 -149.01 49.54 -68.51
N GLN A 330 -149.13 48.49 -69.33
CA GLN A 330 -150.22 47.49 -69.24
C GLN A 330 -150.05 46.52 -68.05
N LEU A 331 -148.86 46.44 -67.43
CA LEU A 331 -148.55 45.44 -66.41
C LEU A 331 -149.02 45.78 -64.98
N ALA A 332 -149.57 46.99 -64.77
CA ALA A 332 -150.01 47.48 -63.46
C ALA A 332 -151.05 46.55 -62.77
N GLU A 333 -151.79 45.75 -63.54
CA GLU A 333 -152.72 44.75 -62.98
C GLU A 333 -152.03 43.68 -62.10
N ARG A 334 -150.71 43.49 -62.23
CA ARG A 334 -149.93 42.54 -61.41
C ARG A 334 -149.52 43.04 -60.02
N GLU A 335 -149.67 44.33 -59.71
CA GLU A 335 -149.20 44.92 -58.44
C GLU A 335 -149.87 44.29 -57.20
N ARG A 336 -151.06 43.69 -57.36
CA ARG A 336 -151.78 42.98 -56.28
C ARG A 336 -151.06 41.74 -55.73
N ALA A 337 -150.09 41.18 -56.44
CA ALA A 337 -149.29 40.05 -55.95
C ALA A 337 -148.12 40.46 -55.04
N LEU A 338 -147.79 41.76 -54.95
CA LEU A 338 -146.53 42.22 -54.37
C LEU A 338 -146.53 42.29 -52.83
N GLN A 339 -147.71 42.41 -52.20
CA GLN A 339 -147.81 42.73 -50.77
C GLN A 339 -147.41 41.58 -49.83
N GLU A 340 -147.53 40.32 -50.27
CA GLU A 340 -147.17 39.14 -49.45
C GLU A 340 -145.65 39.01 -49.25
N ALA A 341 -144.87 39.36 -50.28
CA ALA A 341 -143.41 39.18 -50.30
C ALA A 341 -142.67 40.06 -49.28
N THR A 342 -143.18 41.26 -49.00
CA THR A 342 -142.56 42.25 -48.11
C THR A 342 -142.29 41.71 -46.70
N ARG A 343 -143.14 40.79 -46.21
CA ARG A 343 -143.08 40.32 -44.82
C ARG A 343 -141.94 39.35 -44.53
N GLN A 344 -141.47 38.61 -45.54
CA GLN A 344 -140.38 37.62 -45.38
C GLN A 344 -138.97 38.21 -45.53
N LEU A 345 -138.85 39.47 -45.96
CA LEU A 345 -137.56 40.11 -46.21
C LEU A 345 -136.86 40.50 -44.90
N ALA A 346 -137.61 41.15 -43.99
CA ALA A 346 -137.08 41.74 -42.75
C ALA A 346 -136.51 40.73 -41.74
N GLU A 347 -136.93 39.46 -41.80
CA GLU A 347 -136.35 38.41 -40.95
C GLU A 347 -134.98 37.95 -41.45
N ARG A 348 -134.78 37.91 -42.78
CA ARG A 348 -133.48 37.55 -43.38
C ARG A 348 -132.42 38.63 -43.19
N GLU A 349 -132.79 39.91 -43.23
CA GLU A 349 -131.86 41.02 -43.01
C GLU A 349 -131.18 40.96 -41.63
N ARG A 350 -131.93 40.60 -40.58
CA ARG A 350 -131.40 40.45 -39.20
C ARG A 350 -130.40 39.29 -39.09
N ALA A 351 -130.74 38.14 -39.68
CA ALA A 351 -129.84 36.98 -39.70
C ALA A 351 -128.53 37.27 -40.47
N LEU A 352 -128.60 38.07 -41.54
CA LEU A 352 -127.43 38.47 -42.34
C LEU A 352 -126.47 39.39 -41.56
N GLN A 353 -127.01 40.32 -40.76
CA GLN A 353 -126.19 41.22 -39.93
C GLN A 353 -125.41 40.46 -38.86
N GLU A 354 -126.05 39.53 -38.14
CA GLU A 354 -125.39 38.72 -37.11
C GLU A 354 -124.28 37.84 -37.69
N ALA A 355 -124.54 37.18 -38.84
CA ALA A 355 -123.54 36.38 -39.54
C ALA A 355 -122.36 37.22 -40.07
N THR A 356 -122.61 38.46 -40.50
CA THR A 356 -121.56 39.38 -40.95
C THR A 356 -120.65 39.78 -39.80
N ARG A 357 -121.21 40.10 -38.62
CA ARG A 357 -120.44 40.46 -37.43
C ARG A 357 -119.54 39.32 -36.95
N GLN A 358 -120.05 38.09 -36.91
CA GLN A 358 -119.26 36.91 -36.54
C GLN A 358 -118.15 36.61 -37.56
N LEU A 359 -118.39 36.89 -38.85
CA LEU A 359 -117.36 36.76 -39.90
C LEU A 359 -116.25 37.82 -39.78
N GLU A 360 -116.57 39.06 -39.38
CA GLU A 360 -115.58 40.09 -39.10
C GLU A 360 -114.73 39.77 -37.87
N GLU A 361 -115.34 39.28 -36.80
CA GLU A 361 -114.65 38.83 -35.58
C GLU A 361 -113.71 37.65 -35.87
N LYS A 362 -114.14 36.66 -36.66
CA LYS A 362 -113.27 35.54 -37.07
C LYS A 362 -112.18 35.94 -38.07
N LYS A 363 -112.40 36.91 -38.95
CA LYS A 363 -111.32 37.51 -39.76
C LYS A 363 -110.25 38.17 -38.90
N ARG A 364 -110.67 38.84 -37.82
CA ARG A 364 -109.75 39.48 -36.87
C ARG A 364 -108.92 38.47 -36.09
N GLU A 365 -109.55 37.44 -35.51
CA GLU A 365 -108.83 36.34 -34.85
C GLU A 365 -107.82 35.65 -35.80
N LEU A 366 -108.18 35.49 -37.07
CA LEU A 366 -107.29 34.91 -38.08
C LEU A 366 -106.07 35.80 -38.32
N GLY A 367 -106.27 37.11 -38.56
CA GLY A 367 -105.16 38.05 -38.80
C GLY A 367 -104.23 38.23 -37.60
N GLU A 368 -104.78 38.20 -36.37
CA GLU A 368 -103.98 38.23 -35.13
C GLU A 368 -103.13 36.93 -34.99
N ARG A 369 -103.67 35.76 -35.40
CA ARG A 369 -102.91 34.50 -35.47
C ARG A 369 -101.90 34.43 -36.61
N GLU A 370 -102.19 35.01 -37.77
CA GLU A 370 -101.25 35.12 -38.88
C GLU A 370 -100.03 35.96 -38.47
N GLN A 371 -100.24 37.06 -37.73
CA GLN A 371 -99.16 37.88 -37.18
C GLN A 371 -98.33 37.13 -36.11
N GLU A 372 -98.97 36.40 -35.19
CA GLU A 372 -98.23 35.55 -34.24
C GLU A 372 -97.39 34.48 -34.97
N LEU A 373 -97.94 33.88 -36.02
CA LEU A 373 -97.27 32.81 -36.78
C LEU A 373 -96.08 33.33 -37.60
N GLU A 374 -96.16 34.53 -38.20
CA GLU A 374 -95.00 35.18 -38.84
C GLU A 374 -93.92 35.61 -37.81
N LEU A 375 -94.31 36.10 -36.63
CA LEU A 375 -93.34 36.36 -35.55
C LEU A 375 -92.62 35.07 -35.13
N ARG A 376 -93.35 33.98 -34.90
CA ARG A 376 -92.76 32.66 -34.58
C ARG A 376 -91.85 32.11 -35.68
N LYS A 377 -92.15 32.38 -36.96
CA LYS A 377 -91.27 32.04 -38.09
C LYS A 377 -89.98 32.84 -38.06
N ALA A 378 -90.06 34.15 -37.80
CA ALA A 378 -88.88 35.01 -37.71
C ALA A 378 -87.96 34.60 -36.54
N GLU A 379 -88.54 34.30 -35.37
CA GLU A 379 -87.83 33.72 -34.22
C GLU A 379 -87.14 32.40 -34.58
N LEU A 380 -87.85 31.47 -35.24
CA LEU A 380 -87.28 30.19 -35.68
C LEU A 380 -86.12 30.34 -36.67
N GLU A 381 -86.21 31.29 -37.61
CA GLU A 381 -85.14 31.58 -38.56
C GLU A 381 -83.95 32.30 -37.93
N GLN A 382 -84.16 33.09 -36.86
CA GLN A 382 -83.05 33.65 -36.07
C GLN A 382 -82.34 32.55 -35.28
N VAL A 383 -83.07 31.72 -34.53
CA VAL A 383 -82.51 30.62 -33.73
C VAL A 383 -81.76 29.60 -34.61
N ARG A 384 -82.21 29.38 -35.85
CA ARG A 384 -81.47 28.57 -36.84
C ARG A 384 -80.11 29.17 -37.18
N LYS A 385 -80.04 30.46 -37.48
CA LYS A 385 -78.78 31.15 -37.83
C LYS A 385 -77.81 31.17 -36.65
N GLU A 386 -78.31 31.39 -35.44
CA GLU A 386 -77.52 31.30 -34.21
C GLU A 386 -76.99 29.86 -33.96
N LEU A 387 -77.82 28.84 -34.22
CA LEU A 387 -77.41 27.43 -34.11
C LEU A 387 -76.36 27.03 -35.16
N ASP A 388 -76.48 27.51 -36.39
CA ASP A 388 -75.52 27.19 -37.46
C ASP A 388 -74.19 27.93 -37.27
N LEU A 389 -74.19 29.19 -36.83
CA LEU A 389 -72.97 29.89 -36.40
C LEU A 389 -72.27 29.16 -35.24
N ALA A 390 -73.02 28.73 -34.21
CA ALA A 390 -72.47 27.98 -33.08
C ALA A 390 -71.88 26.61 -33.51
N ARG A 391 -72.39 26.00 -34.59
CA ARG A 391 -71.82 24.78 -35.19
C ARG A 391 -70.51 25.07 -35.92
N GLU A 392 -70.43 26.15 -36.69
CA GLU A 392 -69.19 26.56 -37.37
C GLU A 392 -68.09 26.88 -36.36
N GLU A 393 -68.40 27.62 -35.29
CA GLU A 393 -67.48 27.86 -34.18
C GLU A 393 -67.00 26.55 -33.54
N PHE A 394 -67.91 25.62 -33.23
CA PHE A 394 -67.57 24.32 -32.62
C PHE A 394 -66.68 23.45 -33.52
N VAL A 395 -66.89 23.47 -34.84
CA VAL A 395 -66.01 22.81 -35.81
C VAL A 395 -64.62 23.45 -35.79
N SER A 396 -64.53 24.78 -35.86
CA SER A 396 -63.24 25.49 -35.84
C SER A 396 -62.44 25.23 -34.55
N LEU A 397 -63.12 25.16 -33.41
CA LEU A 397 -62.52 24.83 -32.11
C LEU A 397 -62.04 23.38 -32.06
N ARG A 398 -62.80 22.43 -32.62
CA ARG A 398 -62.37 21.02 -32.74
C ARG A 398 -61.14 20.89 -33.63
N GLU A 399 -61.10 21.54 -34.78
CA GLU A 399 -59.92 21.53 -35.66
C GLU A 399 -58.69 22.19 -35.00
N ARG A 400 -58.90 23.22 -34.18
CA ARG A 400 -57.81 23.87 -33.44
C ARG A 400 -57.29 22.97 -32.31
N LEU A 401 -58.19 22.31 -31.58
CA LEU A 401 -57.82 21.32 -30.55
C LEU A 401 -57.01 20.17 -31.14
N GLU A 402 -57.40 19.65 -32.31
CA GLU A 402 -56.68 18.54 -32.95
C GLU A 402 -55.31 18.97 -33.50
N ARG A 403 -55.18 20.21 -34.00
CA ARG A 403 -53.87 20.79 -34.36
C ARG A 403 -52.93 20.91 -33.17
N GLU A 404 -53.39 21.40 -32.02
CA GLU A 404 -52.55 21.47 -30.82
C GLU A 404 -52.25 20.08 -30.24
N ARG A 405 -53.14 19.08 -30.39
CA ARG A 405 -52.84 17.67 -30.03
C ARG A 405 -51.71 17.07 -30.86
N ILE A 406 -51.75 17.25 -32.19
CA ILE A 406 -50.68 16.82 -33.10
C ILE A 406 -49.35 17.49 -32.68
N ARG A 407 -49.41 18.79 -32.38
CA ARG A 407 -48.24 19.56 -31.94
C ARG A 407 -47.69 19.12 -30.58
N VAL A 408 -48.54 18.72 -29.64
CA VAL A 408 -48.11 18.14 -28.35
C VAL A 408 -47.41 16.81 -28.59
N ALA A 409 -47.97 15.90 -29.40
CA ALA A 409 -47.34 14.63 -29.72
C ALA A 409 -46.00 14.80 -30.46
N GLU A 410 -45.89 15.80 -31.33
CA GLU A 410 -44.65 16.16 -32.03
C GLU A 410 -43.58 16.71 -31.07
N LEU A 411 -43.98 17.54 -30.09
CA LEU A 411 -43.10 18.03 -29.02
C LEU A 411 -42.68 16.93 -28.04
N GLU A 412 -43.57 15.98 -27.72
CA GLU A 412 -43.28 14.80 -26.90
C GLU A 412 -42.26 13.89 -27.60
N GLY A 413 -42.41 13.65 -28.91
CA GLY A 413 -41.43 12.92 -29.70
C GLY A 413 -40.06 13.62 -29.80
N GLN A 414 -40.05 14.95 -29.94
CA GLN A 414 -38.81 15.74 -29.88
C GLN A 414 -38.14 15.67 -28.50
N LEU A 415 -38.93 15.72 -27.42
CA LEU A 415 -38.44 15.58 -26.05
C LEU A 415 -37.85 14.20 -25.78
N GLU A 416 -38.49 13.13 -26.25
CA GLU A 416 -37.98 11.76 -26.13
C GLU A 416 -36.68 11.56 -26.94
N GLY A 417 -36.60 12.14 -28.15
CA GLY A 417 -35.39 12.19 -28.95
C GLY A 417 -34.24 12.89 -28.22
N ALA A 418 -34.48 14.09 -27.70
CA ALA A 418 -33.49 14.84 -26.92
C ALA A 418 -33.06 14.09 -25.64
N GLN A 419 -33.96 13.38 -24.96
CA GLN A 419 -33.62 12.53 -23.81
C GLN A 419 -32.72 11.35 -24.21
N LYS A 420 -32.98 10.71 -25.36
CA LYS A 420 -32.12 9.64 -25.91
C LYS A 420 -30.72 10.17 -26.25
N GLU A 421 -30.62 11.35 -26.87
CA GLU A 421 -29.33 12.02 -27.14
C GLU A 421 -28.58 12.38 -25.86
N ILE A 422 -29.25 13.02 -24.88
CA ILE A 422 -28.65 13.38 -23.59
C ILE A 422 -28.13 12.14 -22.85
N SER A 423 -28.85 11.01 -22.90
CA SER A 423 -28.41 9.74 -22.33
C SER A 423 -27.13 9.24 -23.02
N LEU A 424 -27.09 9.28 -24.35
CA LEU A 424 -25.97 8.80 -25.16
C LEU A 424 -24.72 9.68 -25.00
N PHE A 425 -24.88 11.00 -24.91
CA PHE A 425 -23.80 11.92 -24.51
C PHE A 425 -23.35 11.69 -23.06
N SER A 426 -24.25 11.32 -22.15
CA SER A 426 -23.90 11.02 -20.75
C SER A 426 -23.08 9.72 -20.61
N GLU A 427 -23.35 8.71 -21.43
CA GLU A 427 -22.49 7.52 -21.55
C GLU A 427 -21.10 7.91 -22.09
N GLN A 428 -21.03 8.68 -23.19
CA GLN A 428 -19.76 9.15 -23.77
C GLN A 428 -18.92 9.98 -22.80
N ILE A 429 -19.55 10.86 -22.00
CA ILE A 429 -18.86 11.66 -20.98
C ILE A 429 -18.23 10.75 -19.91
N ARG A 430 -18.93 9.72 -19.42
CA ARG A 430 -18.37 8.76 -18.45
C ARG A 430 -17.15 8.03 -19.02
N THR A 431 -17.23 7.54 -20.25
CA THR A 431 -16.09 6.86 -20.91
C THR A 431 -14.88 7.80 -21.02
N LEU A 432 -15.10 9.09 -21.33
CA LEU A 432 -14.03 10.09 -21.36
C LEU A 432 -13.48 10.42 -19.97
N GLU A 433 -14.32 10.50 -18.93
CA GLU A 433 -13.87 10.68 -17.54
C GLU A 433 -12.96 9.52 -17.09
N ASP A 434 -13.33 8.27 -17.39
CA ASP A 434 -12.53 7.10 -17.02
C ASP A 434 -11.21 7.01 -17.81
N MET A 435 -11.22 7.34 -19.11
CA MET A 435 -9.98 7.49 -19.89
C MET A 435 -9.05 8.61 -19.38
N VAL A 436 -9.60 9.66 -18.77
CA VAL A 436 -8.78 10.71 -18.12
C VAL A 436 -8.20 10.19 -16.80
N ARG A 437 -9.01 9.51 -15.96
CA ARG A 437 -8.53 8.88 -14.70
C ARG A 437 -7.41 7.86 -14.95
N GLU A 438 -7.53 7.05 -16.00
CA GLU A 438 -6.51 6.09 -16.39
C GLU A 438 -5.18 6.79 -16.73
N ARG A 439 -5.23 7.86 -17.54
CA ARG A 439 -4.03 8.65 -17.86
C ARG A 439 -3.45 9.39 -16.67
N ASP A 440 -4.26 9.92 -15.75
CA ASP A 440 -3.77 10.48 -14.50
C ASP A 440 -2.96 9.45 -13.70
N SER A 441 -3.47 8.22 -13.61
CA SER A 441 -2.77 7.11 -12.96
C SER A 441 -1.45 6.74 -13.66
N LEU A 442 -1.45 6.64 -15.00
CA LEU A 442 -0.26 6.36 -15.80
C LEU A 442 0.81 7.45 -15.69
N ILE A 443 0.41 8.73 -15.69
CA ILE A 443 1.32 9.88 -15.49
C ILE A 443 1.92 9.84 -14.08
N ALA A 444 1.10 9.63 -13.04
CA ALA A 444 1.58 9.52 -11.65
C ALA A 444 2.54 8.33 -11.45
N ALA A 445 2.26 7.19 -12.09
CA ALA A 445 3.15 6.02 -12.09
C ALA A 445 4.45 6.25 -12.92
N GLY A 446 4.40 7.08 -13.97
CA GLY A 446 5.57 7.57 -14.69
C GLY A 446 6.47 8.45 -13.82
N GLU A 447 5.90 9.48 -13.19
CA GLU A 447 6.62 10.40 -12.29
C GLU A 447 7.16 9.69 -11.03
N GLY A 448 6.44 8.69 -10.52
CA GLY A 448 6.93 7.81 -9.45
C GLY A 448 8.17 7.00 -9.86
N ARG A 449 8.16 6.39 -11.07
CA ARG A 449 9.33 5.66 -11.62
C ARG A 449 10.50 6.59 -11.90
N LEU A 450 10.25 7.78 -12.44
CA LEU A 450 11.27 8.80 -12.69
C LEU A 450 12.01 9.16 -11.40
N ARG A 451 11.29 9.55 -10.34
CA ARG A 451 11.86 9.92 -9.03
C ARG A 451 12.67 8.81 -8.35
N LEU A 452 12.38 7.54 -8.64
CA LEU A 452 13.17 6.42 -8.15
C LEU A 452 14.49 6.28 -8.94
N LYS A 453 14.44 6.44 -10.27
CA LYS A 453 15.62 6.42 -11.14
C LYS A 453 16.55 7.61 -10.94
N GLU A 454 16.01 8.81 -10.71
CA GLU A 454 16.78 10.01 -10.34
C GLU A 454 17.62 9.75 -9.08
N LYS A 455 17.02 9.17 -8.04
CA LYS A 455 17.71 8.80 -6.79
C LYS A 455 18.70 7.64 -6.94
N GLU A 456 18.45 6.72 -7.87
CA GLU A 456 19.39 5.64 -8.20
C GLU A 456 20.65 6.21 -8.89
N ILE A 457 20.48 7.12 -9.84
CA ILE A 457 21.59 7.84 -10.51
C ILE A 457 22.34 8.73 -9.52
N GLU A 458 21.65 9.47 -8.65
CA GLU A 458 22.28 10.33 -7.62
C GLU A 458 23.19 9.53 -6.67
N ARG A 459 22.75 8.33 -6.26
CA ARG A 459 23.58 7.40 -5.46
C ARG A 459 24.78 6.88 -6.25
N LEU A 460 24.59 6.47 -7.50
CA LEU A 460 25.69 5.99 -8.35
C LEU A 460 26.74 7.09 -8.58
N ARG A 461 26.34 8.35 -8.76
CA ARG A 461 27.26 9.50 -8.83
C ARG A 461 28.07 9.65 -7.55
N SER A 462 27.42 9.61 -6.38
CA SER A 462 28.13 9.70 -5.10
C SER A 462 29.17 8.58 -4.90
N ILE A 463 28.88 7.36 -5.36
CA ILE A 463 29.80 6.22 -5.29
C ILE A 463 30.98 6.39 -6.28
N ILE A 464 30.71 6.89 -7.49
CA ILE A 464 31.74 7.19 -8.50
C ILE A 464 32.67 8.32 -8.01
N ASP A 465 32.11 9.38 -7.42
CA ASP A 465 32.87 10.48 -6.82
C ASP A 465 33.77 9.99 -5.67
N GLU A 466 33.26 9.10 -4.80
CA GLU A 466 34.03 8.49 -3.71
C GLU A 466 35.15 7.59 -4.23
N ARG A 467 34.85 6.69 -5.17
CA ARG A 467 35.85 5.82 -5.81
C ARG A 467 36.89 6.56 -6.65
N THR A 468 36.53 7.71 -7.21
CA THR A 468 37.51 8.56 -7.93
C THR A 468 38.53 9.15 -6.95
N ARG A 469 38.10 9.61 -5.78
CA ARG A 469 39.00 10.11 -4.72
C ARG A 469 39.86 9.00 -4.11
N ASP A 470 39.28 7.82 -3.85
CA ASP A 470 40.03 6.61 -3.46
C ASP A 470 41.17 6.34 -4.46
N LEU A 471 40.87 6.39 -5.75
CA LEU A 471 41.83 6.13 -6.83
C LEU A 471 42.91 7.20 -6.93
N GLU A 472 42.58 8.48 -6.70
CA GLU A 472 43.55 9.59 -6.67
C GLU A 472 44.53 9.41 -5.50
N ILE A 473 44.03 9.22 -4.28
CA ILE A 473 44.86 8.98 -3.09
C ILE A 473 45.76 7.74 -3.28
N LYS A 474 45.24 6.66 -3.87
CA LYS A 474 46.03 5.44 -4.13
C LYS A 474 47.08 5.61 -5.23
N LYS A 475 46.91 6.54 -6.18
CA LYS A 475 47.98 6.94 -7.12
C LYS A 475 49.04 7.79 -6.44
N GLU A 476 48.64 8.73 -5.57
CA GLU A 476 49.59 9.57 -4.83
C GLU A 476 50.48 8.73 -3.88
N GLU A 477 49.89 7.79 -3.15
CA GLU A 477 50.63 6.77 -2.36
C GLU A 477 51.60 5.97 -3.23
N LEU A 478 51.14 5.50 -4.40
CA LEU A 478 51.94 4.69 -5.33
C LEU A 478 53.15 5.46 -5.88
N GLU A 479 52.96 6.69 -6.34
CA GLU A 479 54.04 7.52 -6.87
C GLU A 479 55.01 7.97 -5.76
N PHE A 480 54.52 8.25 -4.55
CA PHE A 480 55.38 8.48 -3.38
C PHE A 480 56.27 7.27 -3.06
N HIS A 481 55.68 6.06 -3.00
CA HIS A 481 56.46 4.84 -2.78
C HIS A 481 57.45 4.55 -3.92
N LYS A 482 57.10 4.87 -5.17
CA LYS A 482 58.04 4.80 -6.30
C LYS A 482 59.21 5.77 -6.17
N SER A 483 58.99 7.02 -5.76
CA SER A 483 60.11 7.95 -5.50
C SER A 483 61.03 7.44 -4.38
N LEU A 484 60.46 6.93 -3.28
CA LEU A 484 61.24 6.38 -2.16
C LEU A 484 62.04 5.14 -2.56
N ALA A 485 61.46 4.26 -3.39
CA ALA A 485 62.19 3.10 -3.94
C ALA A 485 63.31 3.53 -4.90
N ALA A 486 63.11 4.56 -5.72
CA ALA A 486 64.15 5.09 -6.61
C ALA A 486 65.31 5.75 -5.85
N GLU A 487 65.03 6.45 -4.74
CA GLU A 487 66.05 6.99 -3.83
C GLU A 487 66.86 5.86 -3.17
N LEU A 488 66.19 4.83 -2.65
CA LEU A 488 66.83 3.65 -2.06
C LEU A 488 67.60 2.80 -3.09
N GLU A 489 67.15 2.73 -4.35
CA GLU A 489 67.93 2.14 -5.44
C GLU A 489 69.24 2.89 -5.68
N GLY A 490 69.22 4.23 -5.58
CA GLY A 490 70.42 5.06 -5.61
C GLY A 490 71.36 4.82 -4.42
N GLU A 491 70.82 4.72 -3.20
CA GLU A 491 71.60 4.36 -1.99
C GLU A 491 72.25 2.98 -2.14
N VAL A 492 71.47 1.96 -2.53
CA VAL A 492 71.92 0.58 -2.74
C VAL A 492 72.98 0.51 -3.83
N GLU A 493 72.81 1.19 -4.97
CA GLU A 493 73.82 1.16 -6.04
C GLU A 493 75.12 1.87 -5.63
N SER A 494 75.02 2.97 -4.88
CA SER A 494 76.17 3.67 -4.30
C SER A 494 76.94 2.78 -3.31
N LEU A 495 76.23 2.13 -2.37
CA LEU A 495 76.81 1.20 -1.41
C LEU A 495 77.40 -0.04 -2.08
N ARG A 496 76.78 -0.57 -3.15
CA ARG A 496 77.35 -1.66 -3.97
C ARG A 496 78.69 -1.27 -4.57
N ARG A 497 78.78 -0.07 -5.18
CA ARG A 497 80.03 0.45 -5.76
C ARG A 497 81.10 0.64 -4.68
N GLU A 498 80.76 1.18 -3.52
CA GLU A 498 81.69 1.35 -2.38
C GLU A 498 82.20 0.00 -1.85
N VAL A 499 81.31 -0.99 -1.64
CA VAL A 499 81.68 -2.35 -1.25
C VAL A 499 82.58 -3.02 -2.28
N GLU A 500 82.28 -2.87 -3.57
CA GLU A 500 83.10 -3.47 -4.64
C GLU A 500 84.47 -2.77 -4.82
N GLU A 501 84.55 -1.46 -4.56
CA GLU A 501 85.85 -0.77 -4.46
C GLU A 501 86.66 -1.21 -3.25
N LEU A 502 86.03 -1.36 -2.08
CA LEU A 502 86.70 -1.84 -0.87
C LEU A 502 87.23 -3.27 -1.06
N ARG A 503 86.45 -4.16 -1.68
CA ARG A 503 86.88 -5.52 -2.06
C ARG A 503 88.08 -5.57 -3.02
N LYS A 504 88.35 -4.51 -3.77
CA LYS A 504 89.48 -4.41 -4.72
C LYS A 504 90.76 -3.86 -4.09
N ARG A 505 90.74 -3.41 -2.82
CA ARG A 505 91.89 -2.86 -2.10
C ARG A 505 92.48 -3.93 -1.17
N PRO A 506 93.80 -4.22 -1.21
CA PRO A 506 94.38 -5.33 -0.43
C PRO A 506 94.47 -5.06 1.08
N ASP A 507 94.46 -3.80 1.51
CA ASP A 507 94.73 -3.37 2.90
C ASP A 507 93.47 -2.96 3.70
N VAL A 508 92.28 -3.39 3.30
CA VAL A 508 91.01 -3.03 3.98
C VAL A 508 90.76 -3.89 5.22
N ASP A 509 90.37 -3.26 6.33
CA ASP A 509 89.94 -3.96 7.55
C ASP A 509 88.69 -4.83 7.25
N PRO A 510 88.75 -6.17 7.44
CA PRO A 510 87.63 -7.07 7.20
C PRO A 510 86.35 -6.69 7.98
N LYS A 511 86.46 -5.98 9.11
CA LYS A 511 85.31 -5.50 9.87
C LYS A 511 84.55 -4.41 9.12
N VAL A 512 85.26 -3.44 8.54
CA VAL A 512 84.67 -2.32 7.81
C VAL A 512 83.97 -2.82 6.55
N LEU A 513 84.59 -3.79 5.85
CA LEU A 513 83.95 -4.46 4.72
C LEU A 513 82.68 -5.21 5.16
N ALA A 514 82.75 -6.04 6.20
CA ALA A 514 81.60 -6.80 6.70
C ALA A 514 80.47 -5.92 7.25
N GLU A 515 80.79 -4.74 7.78
CA GLU A 515 79.80 -3.74 8.23
C GLU A 515 79.09 -3.07 7.04
N LYS A 516 79.84 -2.68 6.00
CA LYS A 516 79.26 -2.16 4.75
C LYS A 516 78.42 -3.20 4.01
N GLU A 517 78.86 -4.47 3.99
CA GLU A 517 78.09 -5.59 3.40
C GLU A 517 76.79 -5.86 4.16
N ARG A 518 76.77 -5.73 5.49
CA ARG A 518 75.55 -5.82 6.30
C ARG A 518 74.60 -4.65 6.05
N LEU A 519 75.12 -3.43 6.02
CA LEU A 519 74.32 -2.23 5.73
C LEU A 519 73.68 -2.33 4.33
N LEU A 520 74.45 -2.80 3.34
CA LEU A 520 73.95 -3.07 2.00
C LEU A 520 72.83 -4.13 2.03
N SER A 521 73.02 -5.26 2.70
CA SER A 521 71.98 -6.30 2.80
C SER A 521 70.69 -5.81 3.44
N LEU A 522 70.77 -4.94 4.46
CA LEU A 522 69.60 -4.31 5.08
C LEU A 522 68.89 -3.36 4.12
N LYS A 523 69.64 -2.55 3.36
CA LYS A 523 69.09 -1.64 2.35
C LYS A 523 68.46 -2.36 1.16
N GLU A 524 69.00 -3.51 0.78
CA GLU A 524 68.40 -4.39 -0.23
C GLU A 524 67.08 -5.02 0.27
N GLU A 525 66.98 -5.39 1.56
CA GLU A 525 65.74 -5.90 2.16
C GLU A 525 64.67 -4.79 2.34
N GLU A 526 65.05 -3.58 2.76
CA GLU A 526 64.20 -2.38 2.77
C GLU A 526 63.59 -2.11 1.38
N LEU A 527 64.44 -2.14 0.35
CA LEU A 527 64.04 -1.92 -1.04
C LEU A 527 63.12 -3.03 -1.57
N GLU A 528 63.40 -4.30 -1.28
CA GLU A 528 62.50 -5.39 -1.69
C GLU A 528 61.14 -5.29 -0.99
N GLY A 529 61.12 -4.86 0.28
CA GLY A 529 59.91 -4.51 1.01
C GLY A 529 59.06 -3.45 0.28
N LEU A 530 59.68 -2.33 -0.11
CA LEU A 530 58.98 -1.27 -0.87
C LEU A 530 58.52 -1.73 -2.25
N ARG A 531 59.32 -2.53 -2.97
CA ARG A 531 58.92 -3.09 -4.28
C ARG A 531 57.68 -3.98 -4.16
N ARG A 532 57.58 -4.80 -3.10
CA ARG A 532 56.38 -5.60 -2.78
C ARG A 532 55.18 -4.71 -2.41
N THR A 533 55.39 -3.58 -1.71
CA THR A 533 54.33 -2.59 -1.42
C THR A 533 53.82 -1.90 -2.69
N ILE A 534 54.73 -1.51 -3.60
CA ILE A 534 54.41 -0.93 -4.92
C ILE A 534 53.56 -1.92 -5.73
N GLU A 535 53.98 -3.18 -5.86
CA GLU A 535 53.24 -4.21 -6.62
C GLU A 535 51.82 -4.42 -6.07
N LEU A 536 51.65 -4.38 -4.75
CA LEU A 536 50.33 -4.47 -4.10
C LEU A 536 49.47 -3.22 -4.35
N LEU A 537 50.06 -2.02 -4.33
CA LEU A 537 49.36 -0.78 -4.67
C LEU A 537 48.97 -0.72 -6.15
N GLU A 538 49.82 -1.18 -7.07
CA GLU A 538 49.50 -1.22 -8.51
C GLU A 538 48.31 -2.15 -8.79
N LYS A 539 48.26 -3.34 -8.18
CA LYS A 539 47.09 -4.23 -8.26
C LYS A 539 45.81 -3.55 -7.78
N ARG A 540 45.85 -2.92 -6.60
CA ARG A 540 44.70 -2.18 -6.04
C ARG A 540 44.28 -0.99 -6.90
N VAL A 541 45.22 -0.30 -7.56
CA VAL A 541 44.94 0.79 -8.51
C VAL A 541 44.34 0.28 -9.83
N VAL A 542 44.57 -0.99 -10.21
CA VAL A 542 43.84 -1.65 -11.31
C VAL A 542 42.45 -2.07 -10.85
N GLU A 543 42.32 -2.77 -9.73
CA GLU A 543 41.04 -3.21 -9.15
C GLU A 543 40.03 -2.07 -9.00
N VAL A 544 40.46 -0.92 -8.44
CA VAL A 544 39.59 0.26 -8.26
C VAL A 544 39.23 0.93 -9.59
N LYS A 545 40.07 0.86 -10.63
CA LYS A 545 39.69 1.31 -11.99
C LYS A 545 38.64 0.41 -12.60
N GLU A 546 38.77 -0.90 -12.48
CA GLU A 546 37.81 -1.86 -13.05
C GLU A 546 36.45 -1.77 -12.34
N GLU A 547 36.42 -1.55 -11.00
CA GLU A 547 35.20 -1.17 -10.29
C GLU A 547 34.60 0.15 -10.81
N LEU A 548 35.42 1.18 -10.99
CA LEU A 548 34.98 2.51 -11.43
C LEU A 548 34.37 2.46 -12.85
N ASP A 549 35.06 1.83 -13.81
CA ASP A 549 34.60 1.64 -15.19
C ASP A 549 33.29 0.82 -15.25
N ALA A 550 33.12 -0.15 -14.36
CA ALA A 550 31.86 -0.90 -14.26
C ALA A 550 30.71 -0.03 -13.73
N ARG A 551 30.95 0.82 -12.73
CA ARG A 551 29.95 1.75 -12.19
C ARG A 551 29.61 2.88 -13.15
N VAL A 552 30.57 3.38 -13.94
CA VAL A 552 30.32 4.36 -15.00
C VAL A 552 29.37 3.77 -16.05
N LYS A 553 29.61 2.55 -16.53
CA LYS A 553 28.73 1.86 -17.50
C LYS A 553 27.34 1.56 -16.93
N GLU A 554 27.25 1.23 -15.64
CA GLU A 554 25.95 1.09 -14.94
C GLU A 554 25.20 2.42 -14.91
N LEU A 555 25.87 3.53 -14.57
CA LEU A 555 25.28 4.87 -14.57
C LEU A 555 24.84 5.31 -15.98
N GLU A 556 25.64 5.09 -17.02
CA GLU A 556 25.28 5.38 -18.41
C GLU A 556 24.00 4.65 -18.81
N SER A 557 23.91 3.35 -18.54
CA SER A 557 22.73 2.51 -18.80
C SER A 557 21.48 3.01 -18.06
N ARG A 558 21.61 3.39 -16.77
CA ARG A 558 20.49 3.97 -16.01
C ARG A 558 20.10 5.36 -16.50
N ASN A 559 21.04 6.14 -17.02
CA ASN A 559 20.76 7.46 -17.59
C ASN A 559 20.00 7.33 -18.93
N GLU A 560 20.30 6.32 -19.75
CA GLU A 560 19.47 5.98 -20.92
C GLU A 560 18.04 5.55 -20.54
N GLU A 561 17.87 4.71 -19.51
CA GLU A 561 16.54 4.32 -19.00
C GLU A 561 15.74 5.56 -18.54
N LEU A 562 16.40 6.50 -17.86
CA LEU A 562 15.79 7.74 -17.39
C LEU A 562 15.28 8.60 -18.55
N GLU A 563 16.08 8.81 -19.59
CA GLU A 563 15.65 9.60 -20.76
C GLU A 563 14.49 8.92 -21.50
N LYS A 564 14.51 7.58 -21.66
CA LYS A 564 13.37 6.84 -22.26
C LYS A 564 12.08 7.05 -21.46
N ILE A 565 12.15 7.04 -20.12
CA ILE A 565 11.00 7.34 -19.24
C ILE A 565 10.54 8.80 -19.37
N LYS A 566 11.46 9.77 -19.50
CA LYS A 566 11.10 11.18 -19.75
C LYS A 566 10.38 11.35 -21.09
N GLU A 567 10.90 10.74 -22.17
CA GLU A 567 10.25 10.81 -23.48
C GLU A 567 8.85 10.19 -23.46
N GLU A 568 8.65 9.05 -22.79
CA GLU A 568 7.32 8.45 -22.61
C GLU A 568 6.37 9.37 -21.83
N LEU A 569 6.84 9.98 -20.75
CA LEU A 569 6.07 10.90 -19.92
C LEU A 569 5.65 12.16 -20.71
N GLU A 570 6.57 12.75 -21.47
CA GLU A 570 6.28 13.92 -22.32
C GLU A 570 5.36 13.57 -23.50
N ARG A 571 5.51 12.37 -24.10
CA ARG A 571 4.56 11.87 -25.11
C ARG A 571 3.14 11.78 -24.54
N GLU A 572 2.95 11.28 -23.32
CA GLU A 572 1.61 11.13 -22.74
C GLU A 572 1.04 12.47 -22.21
N LYS A 573 1.89 13.35 -21.65
CA LYS A 573 1.52 14.73 -21.33
C LYS A 573 1.03 15.48 -22.57
N LYS A 574 1.79 15.42 -23.67
CA LYS A 574 1.42 16.05 -24.95
C LYS A 574 0.13 15.46 -25.55
N LYS A 575 -0.09 14.13 -25.49
CA LYS A 575 -1.39 13.53 -25.89
C LYS A 575 -2.55 14.06 -25.05
N ARG A 576 -2.36 14.25 -23.74
CA ARG A 576 -3.37 14.80 -22.84
C ARG A 576 -3.69 16.25 -23.20
N GLU A 577 -2.68 17.09 -23.42
CA GLU A 577 -2.85 18.48 -23.85
C GLU A 577 -3.54 18.58 -25.22
N GLU A 578 -3.12 17.78 -26.21
CA GLU A 578 -3.76 17.72 -27.52
C GLU A 578 -5.23 17.29 -27.46
N GLN A 579 -5.59 16.38 -26.54
CA GLN A 579 -7.00 16.05 -26.30
C GLN A 579 -7.73 17.22 -25.61
N LEU A 580 -7.14 17.82 -24.58
CA LEU A 580 -7.74 18.97 -23.88
C LEU A 580 -8.02 20.15 -24.85
N GLU A 581 -7.11 20.42 -25.78
CA GLU A 581 -7.27 21.49 -26.79
C GLU A 581 -8.36 21.17 -27.80
N ARG A 582 -8.50 19.90 -28.23
CA ARG A 582 -9.62 19.45 -29.07
C ARG A 582 -10.96 19.64 -28.35
N TYR A 583 -11.02 19.36 -27.04
CA TYR A 583 -12.25 19.50 -26.27
C TYR A 583 -12.57 20.95 -25.89
N LYS A 584 -11.58 21.85 -25.70
CA LYS A 584 -11.83 23.29 -25.43
C LYS A 584 -12.80 23.93 -26.41
N GLY A 585 -12.73 23.59 -27.70
CA GLY A 585 -13.66 24.12 -28.71
C GLY A 585 -15.12 23.76 -28.45
N ALA A 586 -15.39 22.54 -27.96
CA ALA A 586 -16.72 22.11 -27.54
C ALA A 586 -17.09 22.65 -26.15
N MET A 587 -16.14 22.68 -25.21
CA MET A 587 -16.37 23.19 -23.85
C MET A 587 -16.70 24.69 -23.85
N MET A 588 -16.18 25.48 -24.80
CA MET A 588 -16.55 26.88 -25.02
C MET A 588 -18.02 27.12 -25.39
N LEU A 589 -18.78 26.05 -25.70
CA LEU A 589 -20.23 26.10 -25.88
C LEU A 589 -20.99 25.98 -24.54
N ASP A 590 -20.41 25.38 -23.49
CA ASP A 590 -21.02 25.37 -22.15
C ASP A 590 -20.81 26.76 -21.48
N PRO A 591 -21.90 27.41 -21.01
CA PRO A 591 -21.83 28.71 -20.36
C PRO A 591 -20.84 28.79 -19.19
N LYS A 592 -20.69 27.73 -18.40
CA LYS A 592 -19.82 27.66 -17.22
C LYS A 592 -18.35 27.68 -17.60
N PHE A 593 -17.98 26.90 -18.62
CA PHE A 593 -16.59 26.86 -19.08
C PHE A 593 -16.21 28.17 -19.80
N LYS A 594 -17.11 28.72 -20.61
CA LYS A 594 -16.95 30.04 -21.24
C LYS A 594 -16.81 31.15 -20.19
N LEU A 595 -17.60 31.14 -19.12
CA LEU A 595 -17.43 32.06 -17.99
C LEU A 595 -16.09 31.86 -17.28
N TYR A 596 -15.74 30.62 -16.95
CA TYR A 596 -14.51 30.29 -16.23
C TYR A 596 -13.26 30.80 -16.96
N LEU A 597 -13.13 30.55 -18.27
CA LEU A 597 -11.97 30.99 -19.05
C LEU A 597 -11.85 32.54 -19.14
N ILE A 598 -12.98 33.26 -19.13
CA ILE A 598 -12.98 34.73 -19.07
C ILE A 598 -12.58 35.23 -17.66
N ILE A 599 -13.01 34.54 -16.60
CA ILE A 599 -12.59 34.85 -15.22
C ILE A 599 -11.12 34.48 -14.99
N GLU A 600 -10.62 33.40 -15.57
CA GLU A 600 -9.23 32.96 -15.44
C GLU A 600 -8.25 33.91 -16.13
N SER A 601 -8.55 34.31 -17.37
CA SER A 601 -7.70 35.22 -18.15
C SER A 601 -7.66 36.63 -17.57
N ILE A 602 -8.79 37.14 -17.04
CA ILE A 602 -8.90 38.50 -16.49
C ILE A 602 -8.59 38.54 -14.97
N LYS A 603 -8.65 37.38 -14.29
CA LYS A 603 -8.45 37.13 -12.84
C LYS A 603 -9.40 37.83 -11.88
N LYS A 604 -9.90 39.03 -12.20
CA LYS A 604 -10.88 39.79 -11.42
C LYS A 604 -11.80 40.58 -12.36
N ILE A 605 -13.09 40.26 -12.36
CA ILE A 605 -14.07 40.83 -13.29
C ILE A 605 -15.43 41.05 -12.61
N SER A 606 -16.17 42.09 -13.01
CA SER A 606 -17.53 42.35 -12.49
C SER A 606 -18.59 41.56 -13.23
N PHE A 607 -19.71 41.27 -12.56
CA PHE A 607 -20.88 40.60 -13.17
C PHE A 607 -21.34 41.27 -14.46
N ALA A 608 -21.40 42.61 -14.51
CA ALA A 608 -21.83 43.36 -15.69
C ALA A 608 -20.86 43.21 -16.88
N SER A 609 -19.54 43.26 -16.63
CA SER A 609 -18.54 43.01 -17.67
C SER A 609 -18.56 41.56 -18.15
N LEU A 610 -18.78 40.60 -17.24
CA LEU A 610 -18.86 39.18 -17.57
C LEU A 610 -20.11 38.87 -18.42
N GLN A 611 -21.25 39.47 -18.09
CA GLN A 611 -22.48 39.39 -18.89
C GLN A 611 -22.23 39.96 -20.30
N LYS A 612 -21.62 41.15 -20.39
CA LYS A 612 -21.33 41.83 -21.67
C LYS A 612 -20.32 41.07 -22.54
N ALA A 613 -19.39 40.34 -21.94
CA ALA A 613 -18.41 39.50 -22.65
C ALA A 613 -18.96 38.12 -23.08
N THR A 614 -19.98 37.59 -22.39
CA THR A 614 -20.50 36.24 -22.63
C THR A 614 -21.74 36.21 -23.51
N GLY A 615 -22.56 37.27 -23.49
CA GLY A 615 -23.84 37.38 -24.19
C GLY A 615 -25.04 36.77 -23.44
N LEU A 616 -24.83 36.24 -22.23
CA LEU A 616 -25.82 35.53 -21.43
C LEU A 616 -26.71 36.49 -20.62
N SER A 617 -27.86 36.01 -20.14
CA SER A 617 -28.75 36.79 -19.27
C SER A 617 -28.15 37.00 -17.86
N PRO A 618 -28.58 38.03 -17.11
CA PRO A 618 -28.13 38.23 -15.73
C PRO A 618 -28.41 37.04 -14.80
N ALA A 619 -29.44 36.24 -15.11
CA ALA A 619 -29.81 35.06 -14.34
C ALA A 619 -28.86 33.88 -14.59
N GLU A 620 -28.55 33.59 -15.86
CA GLU A 620 -27.60 32.53 -16.24
C GLU A 620 -26.19 32.82 -15.75
N VAL A 621 -25.73 34.07 -15.87
CA VAL A 621 -24.43 34.51 -15.34
C VAL A 621 -24.38 34.31 -13.82
N LYS A 622 -25.42 34.71 -13.07
CA LYS A 622 -25.48 34.49 -11.61
C LYS A 622 -25.55 33.02 -11.21
N ALA A 623 -26.40 32.22 -11.86
CA ALA A 623 -26.50 30.78 -11.58
C ALA A 623 -25.18 30.04 -11.86
N THR A 624 -24.50 30.44 -12.94
CA THR A 624 -23.20 29.87 -13.36
C THR A 624 -22.07 30.26 -12.42
N VAL A 625 -21.95 31.53 -12.04
CA VAL A 625 -20.92 31.98 -11.09
C VAL A 625 -21.14 31.35 -9.72
N ALA A 626 -22.39 31.26 -9.26
CA ALA A 626 -22.73 30.54 -8.02
C ALA A 626 -22.47 29.02 -8.10
N TRP A 627 -22.34 28.43 -9.30
CA TRP A 627 -21.86 27.06 -9.48
C TRP A 627 -20.32 27.00 -9.40
N LEU A 628 -19.61 27.89 -10.10
CA LEU A 628 -18.15 28.00 -10.04
C LEU A 628 -17.63 28.30 -8.62
N GLU A 629 -18.37 29.09 -7.84
CA GLU A 629 -18.04 29.39 -6.44
C GLU A 629 -18.26 28.18 -5.52
N ARG A 630 -19.34 27.42 -5.72
CA ARG A 630 -19.56 26.13 -5.02
C ARG A 630 -18.54 25.05 -5.42
N ALA A 631 -18.01 25.12 -6.64
CA ALA A 631 -16.88 24.31 -7.09
C ALA A 631 -15.51 24.82 -6.58
N GLY A 632 -15.47 25.91 -5.80
CA GLY A 632 -14.24 26.48 -5.25
C GLY A 632 -13.32 27.16 -6.26
N MET A 633 -13.75 27.32 -7.51
CA MET A 633 -12.95 27.87 -8.62
C MET A 633 -12.88 29.40 -8.63
N VAL A 634 -13.89 30.06 -8.06
CA VAL A 634 -14.00 31.53 -7.98
C VAL A 634 -14.55 31.95 -6.63
N LYS A 635 -14.37 33.24 -6.29
CA LYS A 635 -14.88 33.84 -5.07
C LYS A 635 -15.57 35.17 -5.39
N VAL A 636 -16.80 35.34 -4.90
CA VAL A 636 -17.66 36.50 -5.18
C VAL A 636 -17.60 37.49 -4.02
N ASN A 637 -17.04 38.67 -4.29
CA ASN A 637 -17.03 39.82 -3.38
C ASN A 637 -17.91 40.93 -3.97
N GLY A 638 -19.18 40.95 -3.58
CA GLY A 638 -20.19 41.89 -4.08
C GLY A 638 -20.46 41.67 -5.57
N GLU A 639 -20.31 42.70 -6.39
CA GLU A 639 -20.43 42.59 -7.85
C GLU A 639 -19.17 42.03 -8.54
N THR A 640 -18.07 41.82 -7.79
CA THR A 640 -16.78 41.36 -8.34
C THR A 640 -16.55 39.87 -8.10
N ILE A 641 -16.11 39.19 -9.15
CA ILE A 641 -15.75 37.78 -9.18
C ILE A 641 -14.24 37.70 -9.32
N ILE A 642 -13.60 36.90 -8.46
CA ILE A 642 -12.14 36.73 -8.40
C ILE A 642 -11.82 35.25 -8.63
N LEU A 643 -10.83 34.94 -9.48
CA LEU A 643 -10.34 33.57 -9.64
C LEU A 643 -9.73 33.09 -8.31
N ASN A 644 -10.15 31.92 -7.84
CA ASN A 644 -9.59 31.28 -6.65
C ASN A 644 -8.41 30.40 -7.09
N ARG A 645 -7.24 30.56 -6.45
CA ARG A 645 -5.98 29.85 -6.73
C ARG A 645 -5.28 29.51 -5.43
#